data_AF-A0A0D2L786-F1
#
_entry.id   AF-A0A0D2L786-F1
#
_cell.length_a   1.000
_cell.length_b   1.000
_cell.length_c   1.000
_cell.angle_alpha   90.00
_cell.angle_beta   90.00
_cell.angle_gamma   90.00
#
_symmetry.space_group_name_H-M   'P 1'
#
loop_
_entity.id
_entity.type
_entity.pdbx_description
1 polymer ?
#
loop_
_entity_poly.entity_id
_entity_poly.type
_entity_poly.pdbx_seq_one_letter_code
_entity_poly.pdbx_strand_id
1 'polypeptide(L)'
;MRAAALVRLHSLFAAAAFASALALACTLHFVKVVKNDVAQYPDETFPSVSATIGDWYPERNVFQLLIALTAGPRFALVFLQYFLHHASSPALATLVFGAGIVRTLSCGGWVYITSTDDHDVHDFMMILYMVCNLPWMLGTIAATPPTRVAVIRKRKLIAAGFFASLGPLVYFFIQHKVHRIPGAYTRYAYFEWALIFFDVLYDSIAEQEFAEADLKIYLATNQPDTSTPQEKSPIELPPSVDQPLADALVAALAPAPEHPTTNPFRNVLSFLSDVYLAYIFWTLFTALIPTLFYFSVWKLGLAGHELALLAVLSPALLTLSSPYHYIFANASPTNSPTQPPTATLFTFARTRRGQAILHAAALLGLAAYPVPSPGGRLALVTLATALAVLSQAVAWAGLVPGAPDAAYQGAVLGLGVLLADVLKLANRANNPLWPFVNHKADGWNAPGIALAVLAVGEYAARAVPPASPSPNAAPPVGAAPTPKGTRARFATFRAAAPLGALLFGVHHLLGDASTLIAWSWTGYAARAPRGPLPHVHGALTVGAMALGLAVGLHLPFAHAGGGGRALGPVGAALGAGAAYVVYAYRDWVGYAGGLVEAAFLMALLPAVFAHAARGVGEPGEDAVDAKATDANGEKKTDAKDRKDTLGPRTAAVYTAALGVYCALTLASIFTVAYAFVPGGVYLRERTDLVMFAQTALLILPLLFARSSPQPTAAPAYTYQYKRPALALLVLLPLLALGATTYRLPRTAPAPYRSEARIVRAGIWAVHFGVDNEGHDSQKGMLRLISDMELDVVGLLETDLHRAPFGHRDLTRRIVEEGNYYVDIGPGPNQHTWGCVLLSKFPIISTTHHLLPSPHGELAPAIEAVLDMHGTEVLVLVSHNGQEEDPLDRELQATALAEIMAASTRPVIFLGYVVSKPHEPRPSPYGILVDEGHVHDVDRDDLDRWCEYIFFRGVHRTAYARLSRGIITDTETQLAQFLVPPPGARIDDAPAARYMRSQKELLPEEHWFPMAYYGDERRGGVNGHFYHVFGTPLYYRIPADLPAEGNATQSAADADADDVDARA
;
A
#
# COMPACT_ATOMS: atom_id res chain seq x y z
N MET A 1 -0.95 39.55 35.05
CA MET A 1 0.45 39.03 34.95
C MET A 1 0.98 39.24 33.53
N ARG A 2 2.26 39.60 33.33
CA ARG A 2 2.85 39.71 31.98
C ARG A 2 3.12 38.30 31.43
N ALA A 3 2.64 37.97 30.24
CA ALA A 3 2.80 36.65 29.62
C ALA A 3 4.28 36.26 29.43
N ALA A 4 5.16 37.23 29.15
CA ALA A 4 6.60 37.03 29.02
C ALA A 4 7.25 36.37 30.26
N ALA A 5 6.71 36.61 31.47
CA ALA A 5 7.23 36.01 32.69
C ALA A 5 7.04 34.47 32.73
N LEU A 6 6.00 33.95 32.09
CA LEU A 6 5.73 32.50 32.01
C LEU A 6 6.74 31.80 31.09
N VAL A 7 7.10 32.42 29.96
CA VAL A 7 8.14 31.88 29.07
C VAL A 7 9.50 31.89 29.76
N ARG A 8 9.81 32.95 30.51
CA ARG A 8 11.05 33.02 31.29
C ARG A 8 11.14 31.91 32.34
N LEU A 9 10.05 31.62 33.03
CA LEU A 9 9.97 30.50 33.99
C LEU A 9 10.17 29.15 33.30
N HIS A 10 9.54 28.94 32.12
CA HIS A 10 9.76 27.74 31.31
C HIS A 10 11.24 27.54 30.96
N SER A 11 11.88 28.55 30.37
CA SER A 11 13.29 28.45 29.95
C SER A 11 14.24 28.26 31.12
N LEU A 12 13.96 28.91 32.27
CA LEU A 12 14.78 28.76 33.47
C LEU A 12 14.68 27.36 34.07
N PHE A 13 13.48 26.80 34.21
CA PHE A 13 13.31 25.44 34.74
C PHE A 13 13.86 24.38 33.78
N ALA A 14 13.65 24.52 32.47
CA ALA A 14 14.18 23.61 31.47
C ALA A 14 15.73 23.61 31.45
N ALA A 15 16.35 24.80 31.44
CA ALA A 15 17.80 24.92 31.48
C ALA A 15 18.37 24.40 32.82
N ALA A 16 17.72 24.68 33.95
CA ALA A 16 18.14 24.18 35.25
C ALA A 16 18.03 22.65 35.34
N ALA A 17 16.99 22.04 34.77
CA ALA A 17 16.84 20.59 34.69
C ALA A 17 18.04 19.95 34.01
N PHE A 18 18.33 20.32 32.76
CA PHE A 18 19.43 19.75 31.99
C PHE A 18 20.81 20.03 32.58
N ALA A 19 21.04 21.25 33.08
CA ALA A 19 22.33 21.62 33.67
C ALA A 19 22.60 20.89 35.00
N SER A 20 21.58 20.77 35.86
CA SER A 20 21.72 20.05 37.14
C SER A 20 21.89 18.55 36.93
N ALA A 21 21.16 17.96 35.98
CA ALA A 21 21.32 16.55 35.62
C ALA A 21 22.75 16.25 35.14
N LEU A 22 23.27 17.04 34.20
CA LEU A 22 24.62 16.88 33.68
C LEU A 22 25.68 17.07 34.78
N ALA A 23 25.53 18.08 35.63
CA ALA A 23 26.47 18.33 36.73
C ALA A 23 26.48 17.18 37.74
N LEU A 24 25.31 16.66 38.11
CA LEU A 24 25.18 15.53 39.04
C LEU A 24 25.71 14.23 38.43
N ALA A 25 25.37 13.94 37.17
CA ALA A 25 25.87 12.76 36.45
C ALA A 25 27.41 12.79 36.33
N CYS A 26 27.99 13.93 35.96
CA CYS A 26 29.44 14.09 35.86
C CYS A 26 30.17 14.06 37.21
N THR A 27 29.51 14.38 38.32
CA THR A 27 30.14 14.39 39.66
C THR A 27 29.97 13.07 40.39
N LEU A 28 28.84 12.39 40.23
CA LEU A 28 28.49 11.19 41.00
C LEU A 28 28.68 9.90 40.21
N HIS A 29 28.39 9.91 38.90
CA HIS A 29 28.26 8.69 38.10
C HIS A 29 29.02 8.72 36.76
N PHE A 30 30.02 9.59 36.60
CA PHE A 30 30.68 9.84 35.30
C PHE A 30 31.05 8.57 34.51
N VAL A 31 31.81 7.65 35.11
CA VAL A 31 32.25 6.40 34.44
C VAL A 31 31.07 5.51 34.04
N LYS A 32 29.97 5.55 34.80
CA LYS A 32 28.76 4.76 34.53
C LYS A 32 27.94 5.37 33.39
N VAL A 33 27.81 6.69 33.34
CA VAL A 33 26.95 7.40 32.38
C VAL A 33 27.60 7.50 30.99
N VAL A 34 28.93 7.45 30.89
CA VAL A 34 29.64 7.41 29.59
C VAL A 34 29.78 6.01 29.00
N LYS A 35 29.39 4.97 29.75
CA LYS A 35 29.49 3.57 29.30
C LYS A 35 28.37 3.24 28.30
N ASN A 36 28.72 2.59 27.19
CA ASN A 36 27.77 2.09 26.20
C ASN A 36 28.07 0.62 25.81
N ASP A 37 27.37 0.11 24.79
CA ASP A 37 27.45 -1.26 24.26
C ASP A 37 28.70 -1.54 23.40
N VAL A 38 29.50 -0.53 23.11
CA VAL A 38 30.73 -0.61 22.30
C VAL A 38 31.97 -0.30 23.13
N ALA A 39 31.96 0.77 23.92
CA ALA A 39 33.11 1.27 24.67
C ALA A 39 32.72 1.93 26.01
N GLN A 40 33.73 2.25 26.81
CA GLN A 40 33.60 2.95 28.10
C GLN A 40 34.79 3.91 28.27
N TYR A 41 34.83 4.64 29.39
CA TYR A 41 36.01 5.45 29.74
C TYR A 41 37.29 4.59 29.73
N PRO A 42 38.40 5.03 29.08
CA PRO A 42 38.71 6.40 28.65
C PRO A 42 38.33 6.76 27.20
N ASP A 43 37.86 5.81 26.39
CA ASP A 43 37.53 6.07 24.98
C ASP A 43 36.27 6.95 24.85
N GLU A 44 35.32 6.77 25.78
CA GLU A 44 34.13 7.60 25.91
C GLU A 44 34.29 8.60 27.05
N THR A 45 34.16 9.90 26.72
CA THR A 45 34.53 11.01 27.62
C THR A 45 33.41 12.01 27.85
N PHE A 46 32.27 11.88 27.16
CA PHE A 46 31.11 12.74 27.37
C PHE A 46 29.80 11.95 27.34
N PRO A 47 28.90 12.13 28.31
CA PRO A 47 27.67 11.35 28.40
C PRO A 47 26.60 11.86 27.42
N SER A 48 25.82 10.94 26.86
CA SER A 48 24.58 11.25 26.12
C SER A 48 23.53 11.86 27.03
N VAL A 49 22.58 12.62 26.46
CA VAL A 49 21.43 13.18 27.18
C VAL A 49 20.62 12.06 27.81
N SER A 50 20.31 11.01 27.03
CA SER A 50 19.47 9.88 27.49
C SER A 50 20.05 9.17 28.71
N ALA A 51 21.33 8.79 28.68
CA ALA A 51 22.01 8.20 29.84
C ALA A 51 22.09 9.16 31.05
N THR A 52 22.27 10.47 30.80
CA THR A 52 22.40 11.48 31.86
C THR A 52 21.12 11.65 32.68
N ILE A 53 19.95 11.51 32.04
CA ILE A 53 18.66 11.78 32.69
C ILE A 53 17.90 10.50 33.10
N GLY A 54 18.28 9.34 32.57
CA GLY A 54 17.48 8.11 32.67
C GLY A 54 17.97 7.08 33.70
N ASP A 55 19.27 7.06 34.00
CA ASP A 55 19.87 5.82 34.51
C ASP A 55 20.08 5.79 36.03
N TRP A 56 20.38 6.93 36.67
CA TRP A 56 20.90 6.93 38.05
C TRP A 56 20.25 7.98 38.97
N TYR A 57 20.11 7.60 40.24
CA TYR A 57 19.73 8.50 41.33
C TYR A 57 20.98 9.19 41.89
N PRO A 58 20.96 10.50 42.22
CA PRO A 58 19.80 11.41 42.27
C PRO A 58 19.54 12.26 41.01
N GLU A 59 20.40 12.24 40.00
CA GLU A 59 20.30 13.11 38.82
C GLU A 59 18.98 12.95 38.06
N ARG A 60 18.49 11.71 37.88
CA ARG A 60 17.17 11.42 37.29
C ARG A 60 16.05 12.13 38.03
N ASN A 61 16.02 12.03 39.36
CA ASN A 61 14.94 12.56 40.18
C ASN A 61 14.92 14.09 40.19
N VAL A 62 16.11 14.71 40.27
CA VAL A 62 16.26 16.17 40.21
C VAL A 62 15.82 16.68 38.83
N PHE A 63 16.23 16.00 37.76
CA PHE A 63 15.80 16.31 36.40
C PHE A 63 14.28 16.22 36.23
N GLN A 64 13.67 15.10 36.62
CA GLN A 64 12.24 14.86 36.50
C GLN A 64 11.42 15.89 37.30
N LEU A 65 11.84 16.24 38.52
CA LEU A 65 11.18 17.26 39.34
C LEU A 65 11.18 18.63 38.65
N LEU A 66 12.34 19.06 38.13
CA LEU A 66 12.47 20.35 37.45
C LEU A 66 11.71 20.39 36.10
N ILE A 67 11.65 19.26 35.38
CA ILE A 67 10.81 19.13 34.18
C ILE A 67 9.32 19.13 34.55
N ALA A 68 8.92 18.54 35.67
CA ALA A 68 7.53 18.64 36.17
C ALA A 68 7.12 20.10 36.39
N LEU A 69 7.99 20.90 37.02
CA LEU A 69 7.77 22.33 37.24
C LEU A 69 7.75 23.12 35.91
N THR A 70 8.43 22.63 34.89
CA THR A 70 8.43 23.20 33.53
C THR A 70 7.10 22.99 32.80
N ALA A 71 6.33 21.94 33.13
CA ALA A 71 5.13 21.56 32.38
C ALA A 71 4.06 22.66 32.33
N GLY A 72 3.71 23.26 33.46
CA GLY A 72 2.71 24.35 33.52
C GLY A 72 3.08 25.55 32.65
N PRO A 73 4.26 26.17 32.84
CA PRO A 73 4.79 27.22 31.98
C PRO A 73 4.87 26.83 30.49
N ARG A 74 5.22 25.58 30.18
CA ARG A 74 5.30 25.08 28.79
C ARG A 74 3.94 25.00 28.12
N PHE A 75 2.93 24.46 28.78
CA PHE A 75 1.56 24.49 28.25
C PHE A 75 1.08 25.93 28.08
N ALA A 76 1.32 26.80 29.07
CA ALA A 76 0.95 28.21 28.96
C ALA A 76 1.61 28.89 27.75
N LEU A 77 2.89 28.62 27.46
CA LEU A 77 3.59 29.10 26.27
C LEU A 77 2.85 28.65 24.99
N VAL A 78 2.55 27.36 24.86
CA VAL A 78 1.86 26.79 23.68
C VAL A 78 0.48 27.42 23.48
N PHE A 79 -0.32 27.57 24.56
CA PHE A 79 -1.64 28.18 24.50
C PHE A 79 -1.58 29.68 24.16
N LEU A 80 -0.71 30.44 24.81
CA LEU A 80 -0.59 31.90 24.57
C LEU A 80 -0.08 32.18 23.16
N GLN A 81 0.84 31.34 22.66
CA GLN A 81 1.35 31.45 21.30
C GLN A 81 0.27 31.13 20.27
N TYR A 82 -0.57 30.12 20.52
CA TYR A 82 -1.76 29.86 19.71
C TYR A 82 -2.66 31.09 19.62
N PHE A 83 -3.05 31.69 20.75
CA PHE A 83 -3.93 32.87 20.73
C PHE A 83 -3.30 34.05 19.99
N LEU A 84 -2.00 34.29 20.19
CA LEU A 84 -1.27 35.36 19.52
C LEU A 84 -1.23 35.19 18.00
N HIS A 85 -1.00 33.96 17.54
CA HIS A 85 -0.84 33.66 16.11
C HIS A 85 -2.17 33.38 15.40
N HIS A 86 -3.19 32.91 16.14
CA HIS A 86 -4.50 32.57 15.59
C HIS A 86 -5.23 33.79 15.02
N ALA A 87 -4.99 34.98 15.58
CA ALA A 87 -5.52 36.24 15.05
C ALA A 87 -5.08 36.52 13.60
N SER A 88 -3.83 36.16 13.25
CA SER A 88 -3.26 36.41 11.93
C SER A 88 -3.37 35.19 10.99
N SER A 89 -3.14 34.00 11.54
CA SER A 89 -2.97 32.75 10.78
C SER A 89 -3.65 31.56 11.48
N PRO A 90 -4.99 31.47 11.49
CA PRO A 90 -5.74 30.53 12.33
C PRO A 90 -5.44 29.05 12.05
N ALA A 91 -5.35 28.65 10.78
CA ALA A 91 -5.06 27.26 10.40
C ALA A 91 -3.63 26.85 10.79
N LEU A 92 -2.64 27.70 10.50
CA LEU A 92 -1.25 27.46 10.86
C LEU A 92 -1.06 27.47 12.38
N ALA A 93 -1.69 28.40 13.09
CA ALA A 93 -1.68 28.45 14.55
C ALA A 93 -2.28 27.19 15.15
N THR A 94 -3.37 26.65 14.57
CA THR A 94 -3.99 25.40 15.03
C THR A 94 -3.07 24.19 14.81
N LEU A 95 -2.39 24.12 13.66
CA LEU A 95 -1.42 23.05 13.38
C LEU A 95 -0.22 23.12 14.33
N VAL A 96 0.36 24.32 14.51
CA VAL A 96 1.47 24.57 15.44
C VAL A 96 1.06 24.27 16.88
N PHE A 97 -0.17 24.62 17.26
CA PHE A 97 -0.72 24.31 18.57
C PHE A 97 -0.86 22.80 18.78
N GLY A 98 -1.44 22.08 17.83
CA GLY A 98 -1.52 20.62 17.88
C GLY A 98 -0.14 19.96 17.98
N ALA A 99 0.81 20.38 17.13
CA ALA A 99 2.19 19.93 17.19
C ALA A 99 2.85 20.27 18.54
N GLY A 100 2.60 21.45 19.09
CA GLY A 100 3.11 21.89 20.40
C GLY A 100 2.56 21.09 21.57
N ILE A 101 1.28 20.69 21.54
CA ILE A 101 0.68 19.81 22.55
C ILE A 101 1.29 18.40 22.46
N VAL A 102 1.34 17.82 21.25
CA VAL A 102 1.92 16.48 21.04
C VAL A 102 3.40 16.47 21.45
N ARG A 103 4.18 17.48 21.03
CA ARG A 103 5.56 17.71 21.46
C ARG A 103 5.70 17.81 22.98
N THR A 104 4.79 18.52 23.65
CA THR A 104 4.86 18.68 25.11
C THR A 104 4.55 17.36 25.83
N LEU A 105 3.57 16.60 25.35
CA LEU A 105 3.21 15.29 25.90
C LEU A 105 4.29 14.24 25.63
N SER A 106 4.84 14.19 24.42
CA SER A 106 5.91 13.26 24.07
C SER A 106 7.18 13.57 24.86
N CYS A 107 7.46 14.84 25.17
CA CYS A 107 8.50 15.22 26.13
C CYS A 107 8.30 14.61 27.50
N GLY A 108 7.07 14.62 28.03
CA GLY A 108 6.75 13.90 29.26
C GLY A 108 6.98 12.40 29.11
N GLY A 109 6.57 11.83 27.97
CA GLY A 109 6.76 10.41 27.64
C GLY A 109 8.19 9.94 27.81
N TRP A 110 9.15 10.52 27.07
CA TRP A 110 10.56 10.06 27.11
C TRP A 110 11.31 10.50 28.38
N VAL A 111 10.81 11.46 29.16
CA VAL A 111 11.40 11.89 30.44
C VAL A 111 10.99 11.00 31.61
N TYR A 112 9.73 10.54 31.63
CA TYR A 112 9.21 9.71 32.73
C TYR A 112 9.26 8.21 32.45
N ILE A 113 9.24 7.82 31.17
CA ILE A 113 9.52 6.45 30.71
C ILE A 113 10.96 6.47 30.20
N THR A 114 11.90 6.01 31.03
CA THR A 114 13.33 6.04 30.68
C THR A 114 13.67 4.87 29.75
N SER A 115 14.78 4.98 29.01
CA SER A 115 15.28 3.90 28.16
C SER A 115 15.56 2.59 28.93
N THR A 116 15.80 2.70 30.23
CA THR A 116 15.95 1.58 31.16
C THR A 116 14.62 0.95 31.61
N ASP A 117 13.52 1.71 31.61
CA ASP A 117 12.20 1.23 32.02
C ASP A 117 11.46 0.56 30.85
N ASP A 118 11.44 1.20 29.68
CA ASP A 118 10.88 0.68 28.44
C ASP A 118 11.56 1.37 27.25
N HIS A 119 12.48 0.64 26.61
CA HIS A 119 13.32 1.16 25.53
C HIS A 119 12.51 1.59 24.30
N ASP A 120 11.49 0.82 23.92
CA ASP A 120 10.72 1.07 22.69
C ASP A 120 9.79 2.28 22.83
N VAL A 121 9.12 2.40 23.98
CA VAL A 121 8.25 3.56 24.25
C VAL A 121 9.08 4.83 24.43
N HIS A 122 10.24 4.74 25.08
CA HIS A 122 11.17 5.86 25.22
C HIS A 122 11.60 6.40 23.85
N ASP A 123 12.10 5.52 22.97
CA ASP A 123 12.57 5.89 21.64
C ASP A 123 11.44 6.45 20.77
N PHE A 124 10.27 5.83 20.79
CA PHE A 124 9.10 6.32 20.07
C PHE A 124 8.72 7.75 20.51
N MET A 125 8.67 8.00 21.82
CA MET A 125 8.31 9.33 22.36
C MET A 125 9.39 10.39 22.08
N MET A 126 10.66 10.00 22.11
CA MET A 126 11.80 10.87 21.75
C MET A 126 11.78 11.22 20.25
N ILE A 127 11.56 10.23 19.37
CA ILE A 127 11.44 10.45 17.92
C ILE A 127 10.22 11.34 17.62
N LEU A 128 9.07 11.04 18.23
CA LEU A 128 7.86 11.85 18.08
C LEU A 128 8.10 13.30 18.53
N TYR A 129 8.83 13.51 19.63
CA TYR A 129 9.28 14.84 20.09
C TYR A 129 10.10 15.57 19.01
N MET A 130 11.14 14.91 18.49
CA MET A 130 12.01 15.49 17.47
C MET A 130 11.28 15.77 16.15
N VAL A 131 10.39 14.88 15.70
CA VAL A 131 9.58 15.11 14.49
C VAL A 131 8.63 16.29 14.69
N CYS A 132 8.00 16.42 15.86
CA CYS A 132 7.14 17.55 16.17
C CYS A 132 7.89 18.90 16.26
N ASN A 133 9.22 18.91 16.43
CA ASN A 133 10.01 20.14 16.33
C ASN A 133 9.97 20.77 14.94
N LEU A 134 9.81 19.99 13.87
CA LEU A 134 9.73 20.49 12.50
C LEU A 134 8.51 21.40 12.27
N PRO A 135 7.25 20.94 12.46
CA PRO A 135 6.09 21.81 12.34
C PRO A 135 6.07 22.90 13.43
N TRP A 136 6.62 22.65 14.63
CA TRP A 136 6.72 23.66 15.68
C TRP A 136 7.63 24.83 15.27
N MET A 137 8.90 24.57 14.93
CA MET A 137 9.88 25.63 14.65
C MET A 137 9.60 26.36 13.32
N LEU A 138 9.26 25.63 12.25
CA LEU A 138 8.96 26.24 10.95
C LEU A 138 7.60 26.95 10.96
N GLY A 139 6.61 26.33 11.61
CA GLY A 139 5.27 26.90 11.70
C GLY A 139 5.23 28.16 12.57
N THR A 140 5.97 28.20 13.69
CA THR A 140 6.08 29.42 14.50
C THR A 140 6.85 30.54 13.81
N ILE A 141 7.89 30.24 13.00
CA ILE A 141 8.54 31.25 12.13
C ILE A 141 7.53 31.82 11.13
N ALA A 142 6.77 30.96 10.45
CA ALA A 142 5.80 31.37 9.45
C ALA A 142 4.59 32.11 10.05
N ALA A 143 4.24 31.82 11.30
CA ALA A 143 3.14 32.47 12.02
C ALA A 143 3.54 33.81 12.67
N THR A 144 4.84 34.09 12.82
CA THR A 144 5.33 35.36 13.39
C THR A 144 5.05 36.52 12.41
N PRO A 145 4.43 37.63 12.86
CA PRO A 145 4.18 38.78 11.99
C PRO A 145 5.47 39.33 11.34
N PRO A 146 5.46 39.66 10.03
CA PRO A 146 6.66 40.12 9.31
C PRO A 146 7.22 41.45 9.83
N THR A 147 6.44 42.20 10.60
CA THR A 147 6.88 43.42 11.29
C THR A 147 7.91 43.15 12.40
N ARG A 148 7.96 41.92 12.95
CA ARG A 148 8.88 41.52 14.04
C ARG A 148 10.17 40.90 13.49
N VAL A 149 10.92 41.67 12.71
CA VAL A 149 12.12 41.19 11.98
C VAL A 149 13.18 40.60 12.91
N ALA A 150 13.38 41.18 14.10
CA ALA A 150 14.37 40.70 15.07
C ALA A 150 14.04 39.30 15.62
N VAL A 151 12.77 39.04 15.95
CA VAL A 151 12.27 37.74 16.43
C VAL A 151 12.43 36.68 15.34
N ILE A 152 12.02 37.00 14.11
CA ILE A 152 12.13 36.08 12.95
C ILE A 152 13.59 35.73 12.67
N ARG A 153 14.50 36.71 12.69
CA ARG A 153 15.93 36.47 12.45
C ARG A 153 16.53 35.53 13.50
N LYS A 154 16.24 35.75 14.79
CA LYS A 154 16.70 34.88 15.89
C LYS A 154 16.15 33.45 15.74
N ARG A 155 14.83 33.30 15.51
CA ARG A 155 14.21 31.98 15.29
C ARG A 155 14.82 31.24 14.12
N LYS A 156 15.02 31.91 12.96
CA LYS A 156 15.66 31.30 11.80
C LYS A 156 17.08 30.83 12.08
N LEU A 157 17.89 31.64 12.77
CA LEU A 157 19.27 31.28 13.11
C LEU A 157 19.32 30.06 14.04
N ILE A 158 18.49 30.05 15.09
CA ILE A 158 18.46 28.96 16.06
C ILE A 158 17.91 27.68 15.42
N ALA A 159 16.82 27.77 14.65
CA ALA A 159 16.28 26.62 13.90
C ALA A 159 17.30 26.07 12.89
N ALA A 160 18.02 26.94 12.18
CA ALA A 160 19.09 26.50 11.28
C ALA A 160 20.20 25.76 12.04
N GLY A 161 20.58 26.23 13.23
CA GLY A 161 21.50 25.51 14.13
C GLY A 161 20.98 24.12 14.52
N PHE A 162 19.72 24.03 14.96
CA PHE A 162 19.07 22.76 15.30
C PHE A 162 19.10 21.77 14.14
N PHE A 163 18.64 22.17 12.95
CA PHE A 163 18.59 21.27 11.79
C PHE A 163 19.99 20.94 11.24
N ALA A 164 20.95 21.86 11.33
CA ALA A 164 22.34 21.60 10.94
C ALA A 164 22.99 20.53 11.84
N SER A 165 22.65 20.49 13.13
CA SER A 165 23.16 19.49 14.08
C SER A 165 22.63 18.07 13.83
N LEU A 166 21.48 17.90 13.15
CA LEU A 166 20.92 16.57 12.84
C LEU A 166 21.80 15.74 11.90
N GLY A 167 22.45 16.37 10.91
CA GLY A 167 23.31 15.65 9.95
C GLY A 167 24.48 14.95 10.64
N PRO A 168 25.35 15.68 11.36
CA PRO A 168 26.43 15.08 12.15
C PRO A 168 25.94 14.09 13.21
N LEU A 169 24.80 14.36 13.86
CA LEU A 169 24.20 13.44 14.82
C LEU A 169 23.93 12.06 14.19
N VAL A 170 23.22 12.02 13.06
CA VAL A 170 22.90 10.77 12.34
C VAL A 170 24.17 10.08 11.86
N TYR A 171 25.14 10.85 11.33
CA TYR A 171 26.42 10.30 10.91
C TYR A 171 27.14 9.58 12.06
N PHE A 172 27.30 10.23 13.22
CA PHE A 172 28.00 9.63 14.36
C PHE A 172 27.18 8.52 15.03
N PHE A 173 25.84 8.57 14.96
CA PHE A 173 24.99 7.45 15.36
C PHE A 173 25.27 6.19 14.53
N ILE A 174 25.40 6.32 13.20
CA ILE A 174 25.76 5.20 12.31
C ILE A 174 27.16 4.68 12.63
N GLN A 175 28.14 5.58 12.83
CA GLN A 175 29.50 5.18 13.21
C GLN A 175 29.54 4.39 14.53
N HIS A 176 28.69 4.74 15.49
CA HIS A 176 28.56 4.03 16.76
C HIS A 176 27.79 2.71 16.62
N LYS A 177 26.56 2.71 16.07
CA LYS A 177 25.69 1.51 16.05
C LYS A 177 26.03 0.51 14.96
N VAL A 178 26.38 0.96 13.76
CA VAL A 178 26.65 0.08 12.62
C VAL A 178 28.13 -0.28 12.56
N HIS A 179 29.01 0.72 12.64
CA HIS A 179 30.45 0.50 12.49
C HIS A 179 31.18 0.22 13.82
N ARG A 180 30.48 0.31 14.96
CA ARG A 180 31.01 0.01 16.32
C ARG A 180 32.36 0.67 16.63
N ILE A 181 32.53 1.93 16.24
CA ILE A 181 33.78 2.69 16.44
C ILE A 181 33.83 3.29 17.86
N PRO A 182 34.87 3.00 18.68
CA PRO A 182 35.06 3.65 19.99
C PRO A 182 35.21 5.17 19.89
N GLY A 183 34.56 5.92 20.80
CA GLY A 183 34.60 7.39 20.84
C GLY A 183 33.63 8.07 19.86
N ALA A 184 32.95 7.31 18.99
CA ALA A 184 31.88 7.85 18.13
C ALA A 184 30.65 8.26 18.96
N TYR A 185 30.39 7.57 20.08
CA TYR A 185 29.25 7.87 20.95
C TYR A 185 29.40 9.22 21.67
N THR A 186 30.60 9.54 22.16
CA THR A 186 30.93 10.87 22.71
C THR A 186 30.67 11.99 21.69
N ARG A 187 31.04 11.78 20.42
CA ARG A 187 30.81 12.78 19.36
C ARG A 187 29.32 12.93 19.05
N TYR A 188 28.60 11.81 19.01
CA TYR A 188 27.15 11.79 18.91
C TYR A 188 26.50 12.59 20.07
N ALA A 189 26.94 12.35 21.31
CA ALA A 189 26.42 13.03 22.49
C ALA A 189 26.55 14.56 22.40
N TYR A 190 27.65 15.10 21.88
CA TYR A 190 27.77 16.57 21.70
C TYR A 190 26.65 17.16 20.83
N PHE A 191 26.26 16.47 19.76
CA PHE A 191 25.17 16.92 18.90
C PHE A 191 23.80 16.70 19.55
N GLU A 192 23.63 15.65 20.33
CA GLU A 192 22.42 15.40 21.12
C GLU A 192 22.18 16.56 22.12
N TRP A 193 23.21 16.94 22.88
CA TRP A 193 23.16 18.10 23.77
C TRP A 193 22.98 19.43 23.02
N ALA A 194 23.55 19.58 21.83
CA ALA A 194 23.33 20.76 20.99
C ALA A 194 21.87 20.89 20.56
N LEU A 195 21.18 19.78 20.23
CA LEU A 195 19.76 19.79 19.91
C LEU A 195 18.93 20.29 21.10
N ILE A 196 19.19 19.79 22.31
CA ILE A 196 18.50 20.24 23.53
C ILE A 196 18.75 21.73 23.78
N PHE A 197 19.99 22.19 23.63
CA PHE A 197 20.34 23.60 23.79
C PHE A 197 19.56 24.49 22.81
N PHE A 198 19.57 24.15 21.51
CA PHE A 198 18.85 24.92 20.51
C PHE A 198 17.34 24.87 20.72
N ASP A 199 16.80 23.76 21.18
CA ASP A 199 15.38 23.58 21.46
C ASP A 199 14.88 24.50 22.59
N VAL A 200 15.57 24.50 23.75
CA VAL A 200 15.26 25.39 24.88
C VAL A 200 15.48 26.86 24.50
N LEU A 201 16.58 27.14 23.78
CA LEU A 201 16.87 28.50 23.31
C LEU A 201 15.82 29.00 22.33
N TYR A 202 15.31 28.13 21.44
CA TYR A 202 14.27 28.49 20.49
C TYR A 202 12.98 28.91 21.21
N ASP A 203 12.53 28.12 22.19
CA ASP A 203 11.32 28.42 22.95
C ASP A 203 11.46 29.70 23.79
N SER A 204 12.67 30.02 24.27
CA SER A 204 12.94 31.27 25.00
C SER A 204 12.66 32.54 24.20
N ILE A 205 12.74 32.48 22.86
CA ILE A 205 12.46 33.63 21.98
C ILE A 205 11.00 34.08 22.06
N ALA A 206 10.08 33.20 22.48
CA ALA A 206 8.68 33.58 22.72
C ALA A 206 8.54 34.67 23.80
N GLU A 207 9.51 34.81 24.72
CA GLU A 207 9.53 35.87 25.73
C GLU A 207 9.57 37.26 25.06
N GLN A 208 10.49 37.45 24.12
CA GLN A 208 10.64 38.70 23.38
C GLN A 208 9.37 38.99 22.56
N GLU A 209 8.81 37.97 21.91
CA GLU A 209 7.59 38.14 21.12
C GLU A 209 6.39 38.54 21.99
N PHE A 210 6.22 37.92 23.16
CA PHE A 210 5.13 38.25 24.09
C PHE A 210 5.29 39.64 24.72
N ALA A 211 6.53 40.08 24.95
CA ALA A 211 6.82 41.43 25.42
C ALA A 211 6.51 42.49 24.33
N GLU A 212 6.92 42.25 23.08
CA GLU A 212 6.63 43.13 21.93
C GLU A 212 5.13 43.16 21.59
N ALA A 213 4.37 42.12 21.98
CA ALA A 213 2.92 42.05 21.81
C ALA A 213 2.10 42.69 22.95
N ASP A 214 2.75 43.19 24.02
CA ASP A 214 2.12 43.66 25.28
C ASP A 214 1.06 42.71 25.86
N LEU A 215 1.31 41.39 25.80
CA LEU A 215 0.33 40.39 26.20
C LEU A 215 0.18 40.33 27.74
N LYS A 216 -1.01 40.70 28.25
CA LYS A 216 -1.36 40.73 29.68
C LYS A 216 -2.46 39.70 29.99
N ILE A 217 -2.25 38.90 31.03
CA ILE A 217 -3.22 37.94 31.56
C ILE A 217 -3.99 38.59 32.71
N TYR A 218 -5.32 38.67 32.57
CA TYR A 218 -6.26 39.13 33.59
C TYR A 218 -7.08 37.95 34.09
N LEU A 219 -7.30 37.87 35.42
CA LEU A 219 -8.32 37.01 36.00
C LEU A 219 -9.62 37.82 36.02
N ALA A 220 -10.59 37.45 35.18
CA ALA A 220 -11.88 38.13 35.14
C ALA A 220 -12.77 37.63 36.29
N THR A 221 -13.10 38.52 37.23
CA THR A 221 -14.31 38.44 38.05
C THR A 221 -15.44 39.10 37.26
N ASN A 222 -16.49 38.34 36.96
CA ASN A 222 -17.64 38.77 36.17
C ASN A 222 -18.37 39.96 36.79
N GLN A 223 -18.55 41.05 36.02
CA GLN A 223 -19.64 41.99 36.24
C GLN A 223 -20.12 42.54 34.89
N PRO A 224 -21.44 42.57 34.61
CA PRO A 224 -21.99 43.13 33.37
C PRO A 224 -22.37 44.59 33.60
N ASP A 225 -21.88 45.51 32.75
CA ASP A 225 -22.35 46.90 32.75
C ASP A 225 -22.98 47.29 31.41
N THR A 226 -24.25 47.65 31.53
CA THR A 226 -25.13 48.38 30.63
C THR A 226 -24.73 49.85 30.49
N SER A 227 -24.89 50.44 29.30
CA SER A 227 -25.45 51.80 29.15
C SER A 227 -25.86 52.15 27.71
N THR A 228 -26.87 53.00 27.67
CA THR A 228 -27.89 53.35 26.67
C THR A 228 -27.49 54.47 25.68
N PRO A 229 -28.35 54.87 24.70
CA PRO A 229 -27.99 55.38 23.37
C PRO A 229 -28.08 56.91 23.20
N GLN A 230 -27.52 57.44 22.10
CA GLN A 230 -27.68 58.85 21.68
C GLN A 230 -28.22 59.00 20.24
N GLU A 231 -29.36 59.70 20.19
CA GLU A 231 -29.90 60.71 19.25
C GLU A 231 -29.80 60.62 17.71
N LYS A 232 -30.97 60.83 17.09
CA LYS A 232 -31.25 61.14 15.67
C LYS A 232 -31.57 62.63 15.50
N SER A 233 -31.30 63.20 14.31
CA SER A 233 -32.11 64.19 13.52
C SER A 233 -31.33 64.64 12.26
N PRO A 234 -31.92 65.28 11.22
CA PRO A 234 -33.05 64.85 10.37
C PRO A 234 -32.82 65.02 8.82
N ILE A 235 -33.54 64.18 8.06
CA ILE A 235 -34.16 64.27 6.70
C ILE A 235 -33.71 65.35 5.67
N GLU A 236 -33.40 64.90 4.44
CA GLU A 236 -33.60 65.61 3.15
C GLU A 236 -34.05 64.60 2.05
N LEU A 237 -34.82 65.05 1.03
CA LEU A 237 -35.64 64.26 0.07
C LEU A 237 -35.52 64.88 -1.37
N PRO A 238 -36.06 64.25 -2.44
CA PRO A 238 -35.48 63.32 -3.43
C PRO A 238 -35.15 63.99 -4.81
N PRO A 239 -34.83 63.22 -5.89
CA PRO A 239 -35.88 62.91 -6.87
C PRO A 239 -35.78 61.53 -7.60
N SER A 240 -36.86 61.27 -8.35
CA SER A 240 -37.26 60.22 -9.31
C SER A 240 -36.19 59.75 -10.32
N VAL A 241 -36.29 58.64 -11.08
CA VAL A 241 -37.36 58.16 -12.00
C VAL A 241 -37.12 56.66 -12.33
N ASP A 242 -38.22 56.00 -12.69
CA ASP A 242 -38.40 54.68 -13.30
C ASP A 242 -37.43 54.29 -14.44
N GLN A 243 -37.03 53.00 -14.47
CA GLN A 243 -37.12 52.08 -15.64
C GLN A 243 -36.21 50.86 -15.45
N PRO A 244 -36.78 49.67 -15.16
CA PRO A 244 -36.17 48.44 -15.66
C PRO A 244 -37.23 47.39 -16.06
N LEU A 245 -38.19 47.77 -16.92
CA LEU A 245 -39.02 46.78 -17.65
C LEU A 245 -38.60 46.66 -19.13
N ALA A 246 -37.82 47.61 -19.65
CA ALA A 246 -37.32 47.58 -21.03
C ALA A 246 -36.09 46.67 -21.21
N ASP A 247 -35.20 46.58 -20.21
CA ASP A 247 -33.96 45.78 -20.32
C ASP A 247 -34.19 44.28 -20.14
N ALA A 248 -35.28 43.90 -19.48
CA ALA A 248 -35.68 42.50 -19.31
C ALA A 248 -36.28 41.88 -20.59
N LEU A 249 -36.86 42.71 -21.49
CA LEU A 249 -37.46 42.22 -22.73
C LEU A 249 -36.43 42.04 -23.87
N VAL A 250 -35.32 42.79 -23.84
CA VAL A 250 -34.24 42.67 -24.84
C VAL A 250 -33.34 41.47 -24.55
N ALA A 251 -33.17 41.09 -23.27
CA ALA A 251 -32.44 39.88 -22.89
C ALA A 251 -33.21 38.57 -23.20
N ALA A 252 -34.54 38.64 -23.33
CA ALA A 252 -35.40 37.49 -23.61
C ALA A 252 -35.49 37.14 -25.12
N LEU A 253 -34.99 38.01 -26.00
CA LEU A 253 -35.07 37.86 -27.47
C LEU A 253 -33.68 37.73 -28.15
N ALA A 254 -32.60 37.56 -27.37
CA ALA A 254 -31.28 37.33 -27.94
C ALA A 254 -31.18 35.89 -28.51
N PRO A 255 -30.77 35.70 -29.78
CA PRO A 255 -30.61 34.38 -30.36
C PRO A 255 -29.54 33.58 -29.62
N ALA A 256 -29.81 32.28 -29.43
CA ALA A 256 -28.91 31.36 -28.74
C ALA A 256 -27.50 31.40 -29.35
N PRO A 257 -26.43 31.45 -28.53
CA PRO A 257 -25.07 31.47 -29.06
C PRO A 257 -24.81 30.16 -29.80
N GLU A 258 -24.40 30.27 -31.06
CA GLU A 258 -23.95 29.14 -31.86
C GLU A 258 -22.83 28.40 -31.11
N HIS A 259 -23.07 27.12 -30.84
CA HIS A 259 -22.06 26.25 -30.23
C HIS A 259 -20.84 26.17 -31.17
N PRO A 260 -19.62 26.48 -30.71
CA PRO A 260 -18.44 26.34 -31.55
C PRO A 260 -18.31 24.88 -31.96
N THR A 261 -18.27 24.64 -33.27
CA THR A 261 -18.08 23.34 -33.90
C THR A 261 -16.74 22.75 -33.42
N THR A 262 -16.77 21.96 -32.35
CA THR A 262 -15.57 21.26 -31.86
C THR A 262 -15.25 20.10 -32.79
N ASN A 263 -13.99 19.98 -33.20
CA ASN A 263 -13.52 18.87 -34.03
C ASN A 263 -13.78 17.54 -33.27
N PRO A 264 -14.60 16.61 -33.80
CA PRO A 264 -14.94 15.36 -33.11
C PRO A 264 -13.71 14.49 -32.82
N PHE A 265 -12.69 14.55 -33.67
CA PHE A 265 -11.42 13.85 -33.45
C PHE A 265 -10.69 14.37 -32.21
N ARG A 266 -10.66 15.69 -32.01
CA ARG A 266 -10.02 16.31 -30.83
C ARG A 266 -10.70 15.87 -29.54
N ASN A 267 -12.02 15.75 -29.55
CA ASN A 267 -12.80 15.29 -28.39
C ASN A 267 -12.47 13.85 -28.01
N VAL A 268 -12.39 12.95 -29.00
CA VAL A 268 -11.98 11.55 -28.76
C VAL A 268 -10.54 11.49 -28.25
N LEU A 269 -9.62 12.25 -28.84
CA LEU A 269 -8.23 12.30 -28.41
C LEU A 269 -8.10 12.79 -26.96
N SER A 270 -8.79 13.87 -26.58
CA SER A 270 -8.80 14.37 -25.20
C SER A 270 -9.37 13.34 -24.22
N PHE A 271 -10.42 12.61 -24.61
CA PHE A 271 -10.99 11.54 -23.79
C PHE A 271 -10.01 10.37 -23.60
N LEU A 272 -9.37 9.91 -24.67
CA LEU A 272 -8.36 8.85 -24.60
C LEU A 272 -7.15 9.28 -23.75
N SER A 273 -6.74 10.54 -23.86
CA SER A 273 -5.71 11.15 -23.02
C SER A 273 -6.10 11.12 -21.54
N ASP A 274 -7.35 11.46 -21.20
CA ASP A 274 -7.84 11.40 -19.82
C ASP A 274 -7.87 9.96 -19.27
N VAL A 275 -8.34 8.99 -20.06
CA VAL A 275 -8.33 7.56 -19.68
C VAL A 275 -6.90 7.08 -19.44
N TYR A 276 -5.97 7.47 -20.31
CA TYR A 276 -4.56 7.10 -20.15
C TYR A 276 -3.93 7.76 -18.91
N LEU A 277 -4.19 9.04 -18.65
CA LEU A 277 -3.72 9.71 -17.43
C LEU A 277 -4.31 9.09 -16.15
N ALA A 278 -5.56 8.63 -16.19
CA ALA A 278 -6.16 7.88 -15.08
C ALA A 278 -5.50 6.51 -14.87
N TYR A 279 -5.15 5.81 -15.95
CA TYR A 279 -4.33 4.59 -15.87
C TYR A 279 -2.94 4.86 -15.28
N ILE A 280 -2.28 5.96 -15.67
CA ILE A 280 -0.99 6.39 -15.08
C ILE A 280 -1.13 6.69 -13.59
N PHE A 281 -2.18 7.42 -13.20
CA PHE A 281 -2.49 7.67 -11.79
C PHE A 281 -2.67 6.36 -11.02
N TRP A 282 -3.49 5.44 -11.53
CA TRP A 282 -3.75 4.15 -10.90
C TRP A 282 -2.47 3.30 -10.79
N THR A 283 -1.64 3.31 -11.83
CA THR A 283 -0.34 2.61 -11.84
C THR A 283 0.60 3.13 -10.76
N LEU A 284 0.72 4.46 -10.59
CA LEU A 284 1.55 5.05 -9.54
C LEU A 284 0.98 4.77 -8.15
N PHE A 285 -0.34 4.93 -7.99
CA PHE A 285 -1.04 4.70 -6.74
C PHE A 285 -0.87 3.25 -6.24
N THR A 286 -0.96 2.28 -7.15
CA THR A 286 -0.79 0.85 -6.85
C THR A 286 0.67 0.39 -6.80
N ALA A 287 1.63 1.19 -7.29
CA ALA A 287 3.06 0.89 -7.19
C ALA A 287 3.64 1.17 -5.80
N LEU A 288 3.04 2.09 -5.04
CA LEU A 288 3.57 2.54 -3.75
C LEU A 288 3.69 1.40 -2.73
N ILE A 289 2.61 0.63 -2.54
CA ILE A 289 2.55 -0.39 -1.50
C ILE A 289 3.54 -1.54 -1.80
N PRO A 290 3.63 -2.11 -3.00
CA PRO A 290 4.62 -3.15 -3.29
C PRO A 290 6.07 -2.67 -3.18
N THR A 291 6.35 -1.44 -3.60
CA THR A 291 7.70 -0.86 -3.47
C THR A 291 8.07 -0.62 -2.00
N LEU A 292 7.09 -0.30 -1.16
CA LEU A 292 7.25 -0.17 0.28
C LEU A 292 7.46 -1.54 0.94
N PHE A 293 6.60 -2.51 0.64
CA PHE A 293 6.51 -3.76 1.38
C PHE A 293 7.75 -4.65 1.21
N TYR A 294 8.52 -4.45 0.13
CA TYR A 294 9.87 -5.00 0.02
C TYR A 294 10.67 -4.83 1.32
N PHE A 295 10.66 -3.64 1.95
CA PHE A 295 11.40 -3.42 3.19
C PHE A 295 10.79 -4.08 4.42
N SER A 296 9.46 -4.14 4.48
CA SER A 296 8.72 -4.69 5.63
C SER A 296 8.85 -6.21 5.71
N VAL A 297 8.85 -6.92 4.57
CA VAL A 297 9.10 -8.37 4.53
C VAL A 297 10.54 -8.67 4.95
N TRP A 298 11.52 -7.95 4.40
CA TRP A 298 12.93 -8.16 4.72
C TRP A 298 13.29 -7.95 6.19
N LYS A 299 12.54 -7.10 6.89
CA LYS A 299 12.77 -6.80 8.32
C LYS A 299 11.78 -7.50 9.25
N LEU A 300 10.82 -8.24 8.68
CA LEU A 300 9.73 -8.90 9.40
C LEU A 300 9.07 -7.98 10.46
N GLY A 301 8.84 -6.71 10.10
CA GLY A 301 8.33 -5.71 11.05
C GLY A 301 8.31 -4.27 10.54
N LEU A 302 7.88 -3.34 11.39
CA LEU A 302 7.82 -1.91 11.09
C LEU A 302 9.22 -1.28 11.13
N ALA A 303 9.66 -0.74 10.00
CA ALA A 303 11.03 -0.27 9.81
C ALA A 303 11.17 1.23 9.54
N GLY A 304 10.07 1.98 9.63
CA GLY A 304 9.98 3.42 9.38
C GLY A 304 9.73 3.77 7.90
N HIS A 305 9.95 2.82 6.99
CA HIS A 305 9.63 3.00 5.55
C HIS A 305 8.12 3.16 5.34
N GLU A 306 7.30 2.62 6.25
CA GLU A 306 5.84 2.67 6.23
C GLU A 306 5.30 4.12 6.25
N LEU A 307 6.11 5.09 6.68
CA LEU A 307 5.82 6.52 6.52
C LEU A 307 5.61 6.93 5.06
N ALA A 308 6.11 6.18 4.08
CA ALA A 308 5.83 6.38 2.66
C ALA A 308 4.32 6.33 2.36
N LEU A 309 3.53 5.59 3.12
CA LEU A 309 2.07 5.53 2.97
C LEU A 309 1.40 6.89 3.22
N LEU A 310 2.04 7.80 3.99
CA LEU A 310 1.56 9.16 4.19
C LEU A 310 1.51 9.98 2.90
N ALA A 311 2.21 9.57 1.84
CA ALA A 311 2.09 10.17 0.51
C ALA A 311 0.65 10.14 -0.02
N VAL A 312 -0.12 9.10 0.33
CA VAL A 312 -1.54 8.97 -0.03
C VAL A 312 -2.40 10.03 0.70
N LEU A 313 -1.90 10.63 1.78
CA LEU A 313 -2.58 11.71 2.51
C LEU A 313 -2.15 13.11 2.05
N SER A 314 -1.48 13.22 0.90
CA SER A 314 -1.03 14.50 0.34
C SER A 314 -2.10 15.58 0.11
N PRO A 315 -3.42 15.31 -0.02
CA PRO A 315 -4.41 16.38 -0.09
C PRO A 315 -4.40 17.29 1.15
N ALA A 316 -3.88 16.83 2.29
CA ALA A 316 -3.65 17.64 3.48
C ALA A 316 -2.70 18.83 3.22
N LEU A 317 -1.83 18.72 2.21
CA LEU A 317 -0.88 19.76 1.81
C LEU A 317 -1.53 20.88 0.99
N LEU A 318 -2.76 20.71 0.49
CA LEU A 318 -3.44 21.73 -0.33
C LEU A 318 -3.60 23.09 0.37
N THR A 319 -3.63 23.10 1.70
CA THR A 319 -3.72 24.33 2.51
C THR A 319 -2.37 25.04 2.73
N LEU A 320 -1.25 24.43 2.32
CA LEU A 320 0.07 25.06 2.42
C LEU A 320 0.22 26.20 1.40
N SER A 321 0.97 27.24 1.78
CA SER A 321 1.34 28.35 0.89
C SER A 321 2.21 27.83 -0.27
N SER A 322 1.90 28.25 -1.50
CA SER A 322 2.59 27.82 -2.72
C SER A 322 4.04 28.35 -2.76
N PRO A 323 5.04 27.49 -3.06
CA PRO A 323 6.43 27.93 -3.22
C PRO A 323 6.66 28.79 -4.48
N TYR A 324 5.75 28.78 -5.46
CA TYR A 324 5.90 29.49 -6.74
C TYR A 324 6.11 31.00 -6.58
N HIS A 325 5.36 31.64 -5.68
CA HIS A 325 5.44 33.09 -5.46
C HIS A 325 6.72 33.52 -4.72
N TYR A 326 7.35 32.61 -3.96
CA TYR A 326 8.61 32.87 -3.27
C TYR A 326 9.84 32.69 -4.16
N ILE A 327 9.73 31.89 -5.23
CA ILE A 327 10.86 31.50 -6.07
C ILE A 327 10.85 32.26 -7.42
N PHE A 328 9.68 32.53 -8.01
CA PHE A 328 9.59 33.02 -9.40
C PHE A 328 8.81 34.33 -9.59
N ALA A 329 8.19 34.90 -8.55
CA ALA A 329 7.50 36.18 -8.70
C ALA A 329 8.50 37.33 -8.63
N ASN A 330 8.87 37.86 -9.79
CA ASN A 330 9.49 39.18 -9.89
C ASN A 330 8.54 40.21 -9.25
N ALA A 331 9.05 40.99 -8.31
CA ALA A 331 8.34 42.11 -7.72
C ALA A 331 8.01 43.13 -8.82
N SER A 332 6.79 43.08 -9.37
CA SER A 332 6.27 44.17 -10.18
C SER A 332 5.94 45.35 -9.25
N PRO A 333 6.42 46.58 -9.49
CA PRO A 333 6.27 47.71 -8.56
C PRO A 333 4.86 48.33 -8.51
N THR A 334 3.85 47.73 -9.13
CA THR A 334 2.56 48.40 -9.43
C THR A 334 1.37 47.97 -8.57
N ASN A 335 1.54 47.04 -7.64
CA ASN A 335 0.43 46.61 -6.78
C ASN A 335 0.44 47.34 -5.43
N SER A 336 -0.69 47.95 -5.06
CA SER A 336 -0.86 48.69 -3.81
C SER A 336 -0.54 47.84 -2.56
N PRO A 337 -0.16 48.45 -1.42
CA PRO A 337 0.35 47.72 -0.23
C PRO A 337 -0.69 46.91 0.56
N THR A 338 -1.90 46.67 0.03
CA THR A 338 -3.04 46.21 0.86
C THR A 338 -3.52 44.78 0.62
N GLN A 339 -2.90 43.99 -0.26
CA GLN A 339 -3.22 42.56 -0.40
C GLN A 339 -1.97 41.72 -0.74
N PRO A 340 -1.48 40.84 0.16
CA PRO A 340 -0.63 39.73 -0.26
C PRO A 340 -1.51 38.66 -0.93
N PRO A 341 -1.23 38.25 -2.17
CA PRO A 341 -1.90 37.09 -2.74
C PRO A 341 -1.43 35.86 -1.96
N THR A 342 -2.28 35.30 -1.10
CA THR A 342 -1.99 34.03 -0.43
C THR A 342 -2.22 32.88 -1.40
N ALA A 343 -1.36 32.79 -2.43
CA ALA A 343 -1.36 31.67 -3.36
C ALA A 343 -1.03 30.39 -2.57
N THR A 344 -1.99 29.51 -2.39
CA THR A 344 -1.83 28.18 -1.77
C THR A 344 -1.54 27.12 -2.83
N LEU A 345 -1.05 25.94 -2.44
CA LEU A 345 -0.92 24.79 -3.34
C LEU A 345 -2.27 24.45 -4.01
N PHE A 346 -3.37 24.64 -3.29
CA PHE A 346 -4.73 24.55 -3.86
C PHE A 346 -4.94 25.49 -5.05
N THR A 347 -4.61 26.77 -4.92
CA THR A 347 -4.79 27.72 -6.04
C THR A 347 -3.96 27.36 -7.26
N PHE A 348 -2.75 26.80 -7.06
CA PHE A 348 -1.90 26.30 -8.15
C PHE A 348 -2.49 25.04 -8.79
N ALA A 349 -2.80 24.02 -7.99
CA ALA A 349 -3.36 22.75 -8.44
C ALA A 349 -4.74 22.91 -9.10
N ARG A 350 -5.48 23.98 -8.80
CA ARG A 350 -6.73 24.31 -9.50
C ARG A 350 -6.53 24.77 -10.94
N THR A 351 -5.35 25.31 -11.28
CA THR A 351 -5.08 25.76 -12.66
C THR A 351 -4.75 24.58 -13.58
N ARG A 352 -5.15 24.68 -14.85
CA ARG A 352 -4.80 23.68 -15.88
C ARG A 352 -3.29 23.51 -16.03
N ARG A 353 -2.53 24.61 -15.96
CA ARG A 353 -1.05 24.57 -15.98
C ARG A 353 -0.48 23.86 -14.76
N GLY A 354 -1.02 24.11 -13.57
CA GLY A 354 -0.60 23.43 -12.34
C GLY A 354 -0.87 21.92 -12.41
N GLN A 355 -2.05 21.52 -12.86
CA GLN A 355 -2.37 20.10 -13.12
C GLN A 355 -1.38 19.46 -14.09
N ALA A 356 -1.08 20.11 -15.23
CA ALA A 356 -0.13 19.58 -16.20
C ALA A 356 1.29 19.42 -15.64
N ILE A 357 1.76 20.39 -14.84
CA ILE A 357 3.07 20.33 -14.17
C ILE A 357 3.09 19.20 -13.14
N LEU A 358 2.03 19.05 -12.34
CA LEU A 358 1.93 17.98 -11.35
C LEU A 358 1.89 16.60 -12.00
N HIS A 359 1.13 16.43 -13.10
CA HIS A 359 1.15 15.20 -13.89
C HIS A 359 2.55 14.92 -14.46
N ALA A 360 3.22 15.91 -15.05
CA ALA A 360 4.57 15.75 -15.58
C ALA A 360 5.57 15.35 -14.48
N ALA A 361 5.49 15.99 -13.31
CA ALA A 361 6.35 15.69 -12.17
C ALA A 361 6.09 14.28 -11.60
N ALA A 362 4.84 13.83 -11.59
CA ALA A 362 4.47 12.48 -11.14
C ALA A 362 5.07 11.38 -12.05
N LEU A 363 5.41 11.67 -13.32
CA LEU A 363 6.08 10.70 -14.19
C LEU A 363 7.47 10.27 -13.67
N LEU A 364 8.08 11.03 -12.75
CA LEU A 364 9.31 10.64 -12.07
C LEU A 364 9.19 9.28 -11.36
N GLY A 365 8.00 8.94 -10.85
CA GLY A 365 7.76 7.65 -10.20
C GLY A 365 7.81 6.48 -11.17
N LEU A 366 7.29 6.67 -12.40
CA LEU A 366 7.41 5.66 -13.46
C LEU A 366 8.85 5.57 -13.97
N ALA A 367 9.52 6.71 -14.08
CA ALA A 367 10.92 6.80 -14.49
C ALA A 367 11.91 6.26 -13.43
N ALA A 368 11.43 5.79 -12.28
CA ALA A 368 12.25 5.15 -11.25
C ALA A 368 12.64 3.69 -11.60
N TYR A 369 12.11 3.12 -12.70
CA TYR A 369 12.40 1.74 -13.10
C TYR A 369 13.86 1.36 -13.40
N PRO A 370 14.77 2.26 -13.83
CA PRO A 370 16.17 1.92 -14.01
C PRO A 370 16.99 2.12 -12.72
N VAL A 371 16.37 2.56 -11.61
CA VAL A 371 17.07 2.80 -10.34
C VAL A 371 17.32 1.45 -9.65
N PRO A 372 18.59 1.05 -9.46
CA PRO A 372 18.92 -0.26 -8.88
C PRO A 372 18.67 -0.32 -7.38
N SER A 373 18.78 0.82 -6.67
CA SER A 373 18.51 0.89 -5.23
C SER A 373 17.00 0.80 -4.96
N PRO A 374 16.52 -0.21 -4.20
CA PRO A 374 15.13 -0.27 -3.78
C PRO A 374 14.69 0.99 -3.02
N GLY A 375 15.59 1.56 -2.19
CA GLY A 375 15.28 2.75 -1.38
C GLY A 375 15.16 4.01 -2.22
N GLY A 376 16.03 4.16 -3.23
CA GLY A 376 15.93 5.23 -4.22
C GLY A 376 14.62 5.15 -5.02
N ARG A 377 14.22 3.94 -5.42
CA ARG A 377 12.94 3.71 -6.12
C ARG A 377 11.75 4.09 -5.22
N LEU A 378 11.74 3.63 -3.97
CA LEU A 378 10.69 3.98 -3.00
C LEU A 378 10.55 5.49 -2.81
N ALA A 379 11.66 6.22 -2.66
CA ALA A 379 11.64 7.67 -2.48
C ALA A 379 10.99 8.39 -3.67
N LEU A 380 11.35 8.01 -4.90
CA LEU A 380 10.79 8.60 -6.13
C LEU A 380 9.30 8.26 -6.30
N VAL A 381 8.91 7.01 -6.05
CA VAL A 381 7.51 6.55 -6.10
C VAL A 381 6.66 7.25 -5.04
N THR A 382 7.20 7.43 -3.83
CA THR A 382 6.54 8.15 -2.73
C THR A 382 6.26 9.60 -3.11
N LEU A 383 7.27 10.32 -3.62
CA LEU A 383 7.11 11.70 -4.08
C LEU A 383 6.10 11.79 -5.23
N ALA A 384 6.23 10.93 -6.24
CA ALA A 384 5.34 10.90 -7.38
C ALA A 384 3.89 10.62 -6.99
N THR A 385 3.66 9.67 -6.07
CA THR A 385 2.33 9.35 -5.55
C THR A 385 1.74 10.53 -4.81
N ALA A 386 2.51 11.22 -3.97
CA ALA A 386 2.06 12.41 -3.27
C ALA A 386 1.59 13.50 -4.24
N LEU A 387 2.36 13.76 -5.31
CA LEU A 387 2.01 14.74 -6.34
C LEU A 387 0.77 14.33 -7.14
N ALA A 388 0.69 13.06 -7.55
CA ALA A 388 -0.42 12.52 -8.31
C ALA A 388 -1.73 12.60 -7.52
N VAL A 389 -1.74 12.13 -6.26
CA VAL A 389 -2.91 12.16 -5.37
C VAL A 389 -3.35 13.59 -5.06
N LEU A 390 -2.41 14.51 -4.84
CA LEU A 390 -2.70 15.92 -4.58
C LEU A 390 -3.39 16.57 -5.79
N SER A 391 -2.85 16.33 -7.00
CA SER A 391 -3.44 16.82 -8.26
C SER A 391 -4.84 16.25 -8.46
N GLN A 392 -4.96 14.94 -8.24
CA GLN A 392 -6.18 14.19 -8.50
C GLN A 392 -7.31 14.54 -7.52
N ALA A 393 -7.02 14.86 -6.26
CA ALA A 393 -8.04 15.32 -5.30
C ALA A 393 -8.76 16.60 -5.77
N VAL A 394 -8.04 17.55 -6.38
CA VAL A 394 -8.64 18.78 -6.94
C VAL A 394 -9.46 18.47 -8.20
N ALA A 395 -8.98 17.55 -9.04
CA ALA A 395 -9.72 17.10 -10.23
C ALA A 395 -11.01 16.37 -9.84
N TRP A 396 -10.94 15.44 -8.89
CA TRP A 396 -12.09 14.70 -8.34
C TRP A 396 -13.13 15.62 -7.71
N ALA A 397 -12.70 16.76 -7.16
CA ALA A 397 -13.61 17.77 -6.61
C ALA A 397 -14.37 18.55 -7.70
N GLY A 398 -14.01 18.41 -8.98
CA GLY A 398 -14.62 19.17 -10.09
C GLY A 398 -14.25 20.65 -10.10
N LEU A 399 -13.11 21.03 -9.49
CA LEU A 399 -12.75 22.43 -9.26
C LEU A 399 -11.82 23.03 -10.33
N VAL A 400 -11.29 22.20 -11.24
CA VAL A 400 -10.41 22.63 -12.33
C VAL A 400 -11.23 23.31 -13.43
N PRO A 401 -10.99 24.59 -13.76
CA PRO A 401 -11.79 25.32 -14.74
C PRO A 401 -11.76 24.67 -16.14
N GLY A 402 -12.95 24.43 -16.69
CA GLY A 402 -13.12 23.77 -17.99
C GLY A 402 -12.69 22.31 -18.00
N ALA A 403 -12.48 21.69 -16.84
CA ALA A 403 -12.39 20.23 -16.72
C ALA A 403 -13.80 19.64 -16.52
N PRO A 404 -14.01 18.37 -16.87
CA PRO A 404 -15.29 17.69 -16.66
C PRO A 404 -15.63 17.50 -15.17
N ASP A 405 -16.88 17.17 -14.88
CA ASP A 405 -17.40 17.01 -13.53
C ASP A 405 -16.81 15.81 -12.77
N ALA A 406 -17.11 15.72 -11.47
CA ALA A 406 -16.62 14.64 -10.60
C ALA A 406 -17.11 13.25 -11.03
N ALA A 407 -18.33 13.15 -11.58
CA ALA A 407 -18.88 11.89 -12.07
C ALA A 407 -18.08 11.37 -13.28
N TYR A 408 -17.70 12.26 -14.20
CA TYR A 408 -16.77 11.93 -15.28
C TYR A 408 -15.43 11.43 -14.74
N GLN A 409 -14.86 12.09 -13.72
CA GLN A 409 -13.60 11.64 -13.14
C GLN A 409 -13.70 10.21 -12.57
N GLY A 410 -14.82 9.87 -11.92
CA GLY A 410 -15.09 8.51 -11.46
C GLY A 410 -15.19 7.51 -12.62
N ALA A 411 -15.87 7.88 -13.71
CA ALA A 411 -15.98 7.04 -14.90
C ALA A 411 -14.64 6.80 -15.61
N VAL A 412 -13.84 7.85 -15.79
CA VAL A 412 -12.52 7.78 -16.41
C VAL A 412 -11.55 7.00 -15.52
N LEU A 413 -11.63 7.15 -14.19
CA LEU A 413 -10.86 6.30 -13.28
C LEU A 413 -11.24 4.83 -13.47
N GLY A 414 -12.54 4.50 -13.54
CA GLY A 414 -12.99 3.13 -13.80
C GLY A 414 -12.47 2.56 -15.13
N LEU A 415 -12.44 3.36 -16.19
CA LEU A 415 -11.82 2.97 -17.47
C LEU A 415 -10.29 2.80 -17.35
N GLY A 416 -9.63 3.63 -16.55
CA GLY A 416 -8.20 3.51 -16.24
C GLY A 416 -7.86 2.24 -15.45
N VAL A 417 -8.70 1.84 -14.50
CA VAL A 417 -8.60 0.57 -13.75
C VAL A 417 -8.81 -0.61 -14.71
N LEU A 418 -9.85 -0.57 -15.55
CA LEU A 418 -10.08 -1.60 -16.58
C LEU A 418 -8.88 -1.73 -17.53
N LEU A 419 -8.31 -0.61 -17.98
CA LEU A 419 -7.12 -0.62 -18.81
C LEU A 419 -5.92 -1.22 -18.07
N ALA A 420 -5.76 -0.93 -16.77
CA ALA A 420 -4.72 -1.53 -15.95
C ALA A 420 -4.85 -3.05 -15.89
N ASP A 421 -6.05 -3.57 -15.63
CA ASP A 421 -6.30 -5.02 -15.57
C ASP A 421 -6.10 -5.72 -16.91
N VAL A 422 -6.54 -5.10 -18.02
CA VAL A 422 -6.31 -5.62 -19.37
C VAL A 422 -4.81 -5.68 -19.67
N LEU A 423 -4.06 -4.63 -19.32
CA LEU A 423 -2.61 -4.59 -19.53
C LEU A 423 -1.86 -5.56 -18.61
N LYS A 424 -2.29 -5.71 -17.35
CA LYS A 424 -1.76 -6.74 -16.44
C LYS A 424 -2.00 -8.13 -17.01
N LEU A 425 -3.22 -8.45 -17.41
CA LEU A 425 -3.56 -9.72 -18.03
C LEU A 425 -2.73 -9.98 -19.29
N ALA A 426 -2.59 -8.96 -20.15
CA ALA A 426 -1.77 -9.05 -21.36
C ALA A 426 -0.27 -9.23 -21.06
N ASN A 427 0.19 -8.76 -19.90
CA ASN A 427 1.57 -8.83 -19.44
C ASN A 427 1.75 -9.78 -18.24
N ARG A 428 1.02 -10.91 -18.24
CA ARG A 428 1.11 -12.00 -17.23
C ARG A 428 1.00 -11.51 -15.78
N ALA A 429 -0.10 -10.82 -15.49
CA ALA A 429 -0.45 -10.24 -14.19
C ALA A 429 0.52 -9.14 -13.65
N ASN A 430 1.47 -8.67 -14.46
CA ASN A 430 2.34 -7.54 -14.11
C ASN A 430 1.89 -6.25 -14.79
N ASN A 431 1.76 -5.15 -14.06
CA ASN A 431 1.52 -3.86 -14.71
C ASN A 431 2.82 -3.47 -15.44
N PRO A 432 2.78 -3.28 -16.77
CA PRO A 432 3.99 -3.10 -17.57
C PRO A 432 4.70 -1.76 -17.30
N LEU A 433 4.08 -0.82 -16.59
CA LEU A 433 4.67 0.48 -16.26
C LEU A 433 5.10 0.61 -14.80
N TRP A 434 4.91 -0.42 -13.97
CA TRP A 434 5.40 -0.36 -12.59
C TRP A 434 6.92 -0.17 -12.54
N PRO A 435 7.41 0.60 -11.55
CA PRO A 435 8.83 0.90 -11.43
C PRO A 435 9.66 -0.33 -11.01
N PHE A 436 9.06 -1.38 -10.48
CA PHE A 436 9.75 -2.64 -10.17
C PHE A 436 9.61 -3.70 -11.28
N VAL A 437 8.91 -3.38 -12.38
CA VAL A 437 8.82 -4.23 -13.58
C VAL A 437 9.62 -3.54 -14.68
N ASN A 438 10.88 -3.95 -14.86
CA ASN A 438 11.79 -3.36 -15.84
C ASN A 438 11.87 -4.22 -17.12
N HIS A 439 12.75 -3.83 -18.06
CA HIS A 439 12.93 -4.56 -19.33
C HIS A 439 13.37 -6.03 -19.18
N LYS A 440 13.99 -6.42 -18.05
CA LYS A 440 14.33 -7.83 -17.77
C LYS A 440 13.07 -8.65 -17.51
N ALA A 441 12.04 -8.03 -16.93
CA ALA A 441 10.73 -8.60 -16.63
C ALA A 441 9.62 -8.22 -17.66
N ASP A 442 10.02 -7.91 -18.90
CA ASP A 442 9.12 -7.52 -20.00
C ASP A 442 8.33 -6.19 -19.76
N GLY A 443 8.85 -5.28 -18.94
CA GLY A 443 8.27 -3.96 -18.71
C GLY A 443 8.27 -3.04 -19.95
N TRP A 444 7.23 -2.23 -20.09
CA TRP A 444 7.01 -1.27 -21.20
C TRP A 444 7.18 0.19 -20.74
N ASN A 445 8.01 0.43 -19.72
CA ASN A 445 8.12 1.74 -19.06
C ASN A 445 8.45 2.86 -20.05
N ALA A 446 9.44 2.68 -20.93
CA ALA A 446 9.85 3.72 -21.89
C ALA A 446 8.73 4.15 -22.87
N PRO A 447 8.09 3.24 -23.64
CA PRO A 447 6.98 3.63 -24.52
C PRO A 447 5.77 4.14 -23.73
N GLY A 448 5.49 3.60 -22.54
CA GLY A 448 4.39 4.09 -21.71
C GLY A 448 4.62 5.49 -21.15
N ILE A 449 5.84 5.82 -20.73
CA ILE A 449 6.23 7.17 -20.31
C ILE A 449 6.16 8.14 -21.50
N ALA A 450 6.62 7.73 -22.69
CA ALA A 450 6.50 8.56 -23.89
C ALA A 450 5.03 8.90 -24.20
N LEU A 451 4.13 7.91 -24.13
CA LEU A 451 2.69 8.14 -24.28
C LEU A 451 2.12 9.02 -23.16
N ALA A 452 2.64 8.92 -21.94
CA ALA A 452 2.23 9.77 -20.82
C ALA A 452 2.64 11.22 -21.03
N VAL A 453 3.85 11.47 -21.55
CA VAL A 453 4.32 12.81 -21.93
C VAL A 453 3.41 13.40 -23.01
N LEU A 454 3.03 12.60 -24.02
CA LEU A 454 2.09 13.03 -25.06
C LEU A 454 0.70 13.36 -24.49
N ALA A 455 0.17 12.53 -23.58
CA ALA A 455 -1.11 12.77 -22.92
C ALA A 455 -1.09 14.04 -22.06
N VAL A 456 -0.01 14.26 -21.29
CA VAL A 456 0.19 15.51 -20.52
C VAL A 456 0.31 16.72 -21.45
N GLY A 457 1.03 16.59 -22.57
CA GLY A 457 1.16 17.63 -23.58
C GLY A 457 -0.19 17.99 -24.22
N GLU A 458 -1.00 16.98 -24.56
CA GLU A 458 -2.36 17.18 -25.06
C GLU A 458 -3.24 17.88 -24.01
N TYR A 459 -3.21 17.40 -22.76
CA TYR A 459 -3.97 17.99 -21.65
C TYR A 459 -3.60 19.47 -21.42
N ALA A 460 -2.32 19.81 -21.51
CA ALA A 460 -1.80 21.16 -21.38
C ALA A 460 -2.20 22.08 -22.56
N ALA A 461 -2.36 21.52 -23.77
CA ALA A 461 -2.70 22.25 -24.99
C ALA A 461 -4.21 22.49 -25.18
N ARG A 462 -5.08 21.97 -24.30
CA ARG A 462 -6.53 22.22 -24.36
C ARG A 462 -6.85 23.67 -24.04
N ALA A 463 -7.72 24.28 -24.85
CA ALA A 463 -8.18 25.65 -24.63
C ALA A 463 -9.04 25.71 -23.36
N VAL A 464 -8.85 26.74 -22.53
CA VAL A 464 -9.75 27.03 -21.42
C VAL A 464 -10.96 27.76 -22.01
N PRO A 465 -12.19 27.21 -21.94
CA PRO A 465 -13.37 27.93 -22.39
C PRO A 465 -13.48 29.25 -21.63
N PRO A 466 -13.87 30.37 -22.29
CA PRO A 466 -14.18 31.59 -21.57
C PRO A 466 -15.29 31.32 -20.56
N ALA A 467 -15.15 31.85 -19.34
CA ALA A 467 -16.17 31.74 -18.30
C ALA A 467 -17.48 32.31 -18.85
N SER A 468 -18.42 31.43 -19.21
CA SER A 468 -19.73 31.86 -19.69
C SER A 468 -20.52 32.35 -18.46
N PRO A 469 -21.14 33.55 -18.51
CA PRO A 469 -22.06 33.95 -17.45
C PRO A 469 -23.21 32.96 -17.42
N SER A 470 -23.42 32.31 -16.27
CA SER A 470 -24.57 31.40 -16.08
C SER A 470 -25.87 32.18 -16.34
N PRO A 471 -26.74 31.75 -17.25
CA PRO A 471 -28.05 32.36 -17.42
C PRO A 471 -28.94 31.96 -16.23
N ASN A 472 -29.24 32.93 -15.37
CA ASN A 472 -30.30 32.90 -14.36
C ASN A 472 -30.47 31.59 -13.57
N ALA A 473 -29.58 31.34 -12.60
CA ALA A 473 -29.94 30.50 -11.45
C ALA A 473 -30.87 31.32 -10.53
N ALA A 474 -32.14 30.94 -10.45
CA ALA A 474 -33.08 31.50 -9.48
C ALA A 474 -32.57 31.29 -8.04
N PRO A 475 -32.80 32.24 -7.11
CA PRO A 475 -32.31 32.11 -5.74
C PRO A 475 -32.96 30.91 -5.02
N PRO A 476 -32.19 30.01 -4.38
CA PRO A 476 -32.76 28.95 -3.57
C PRO A 476 -33.31 29.53 -2.27
N VAL A 477 -34.59 29.27 -2.00
CA VAL A 477 -35.22 29.55 -0.72
C VAL A 477 -34.73 28.52 0.30
N GLY A 478 -33.99 28.99 1.32
CA GLY A 478 -33.71 28.26 2.56
C GLY A 478 -32.43 27.42 2.57
N ALA A 479 -31.27 28.06 2.67
CA ALA A 479 -30.02 27.39 3.02
C ALA A 479 -30.05 26.94 4.50
N ALA A 480 -29.88 25.64 4.75
CA ALA A 480 -29.70 25.14 6.10
C ALA A 480 -28.34 25.61 6.67
N PRO A 481 -28.26 25.99 7.96
CA PRO A 481 -27.04 26.51 8.55
C PRO A 481 -25.88 25.50 8.44
N THR A 482 -24.70 26.00 8.06
CA THR A 482 -23.46 25.21 8.06
C THR A 482 -23.23 24.63 9.46
N PRO A 483 -23.14 23.28 9.60
CA PRO A 483 -22.98 22.67 10.89
C PRO A 483 -21.65 23.09 11.52
N LYS A 484 -21.66 23.55 12.78
CA LYS A 484 -20.45 23.90 13.55
C LYS A 484 -20.00 22.72 14.43
N GLY A 485 -18.69 22.63 14.72
CA GLY A 485 -18.12 21.65 15.66
C GLY A 485 -18.20 20.19 15.18
N THR A 486 -18.56 19.27 16.09
CA THR A 486 -18.64 17.81 15.83
C THR A 486 -19.54 17.45 14.64
N ARG A 487 -20.61 18.23 14.43
CA ARG A 487 -21.55 18.02 13.32
C ARG A 487 -20.92 18.30 11.95
N ALA A 488 -19.94 19.20 11.88
CA ALA A 488 -19.14 19.46 10.68
C ALA A 488 -18.23 18.27 10.35
N ARG A 489 -17.50 17.76 11.36
CA ARG A 489 -16.62 16.60 11.22
C ARG A 489 -17.38 15.36 10.75
N PHE A 490 -18.55 15.12 11.33
CA PHE A 490 -19.43 14.02 10.91
C PHE A 490 -19.96 14.21 9.48
N ALA A 491 -20.25 15.44 9.05
CA ALA A 491 -20.65 15.72 7.66
C ALA A 491 -19.51 15.47 6.67
N THR A 492 -18.29 15.91 6.97
CA THR A 492 -17.09 15.62 6.17
C THR A 492 -16.83 14.13 6.07
N PHE A 493 -16.86 13.40 7.19
CA PHE A 493 -16.66 11.95 7.20
C PHE A 493 -17.71 11.21 6.36
N ARG A 494 -18.99 11.60 6.46
CA ARG A 494 -20.08 11.02 5.66
C ARG A 494 -19.95 11.29 4.14
N ALA A 495 -19.30 12.38 3.75
CA ALA A 495 -18.96 12.64 2.35
C ALA A 495 -17.73 11.85 1.88
N ALA A 496 -16.78 11.62 2.78
CA ALA A 496 -15.47 11.04 2.48
C ALA A 496 -15.43 9.51 2.54
N ALA A 497 -16.10 8.90 3.53
CA ALA A 497 -15.98 7.47 3.83
C ALA A 497 -16.33 6.54 2.65
N PRO A 498 -17.41 6.77 1.88
CA PRO A 498 -17.72 5.92 0.73
C PRO A 498 -16.64 5.92 -0.33
N LEU A 499 -15.99 7.07 -0.58
CA LEU A 499 -14.90 7.16 -1.56
C LEU A 499 -13.70 6.33 -1.12
N GLY A 500 -13.30 6.44 0.14
CA GLY A 500 -12.20 5.64 0.70
C GLY A 500 -12.47 4.14 0.66
N ALA A 501 -13.67 3.73 1.07
CA ALA A 501 -14.12 2.34 1.05
C ALA A 501 -14.24 1.78 -0.37
N LEU A 502 -14.69 2.60 -1.33
CA LEU A 502 -14.78 2.21 -2.74
C LEU A 502 -13.39 2.04 -3.36
N LEU A 503 -12.49 3.00 -3.17
CA LEU A 503 -11.11 2.88 -3.68
C LEU A 503 -10.39 1.67 -3.09
N PHE A 504 -10.62 1.38 -1.80
CA PHE A 504 -10.10 0.17 -1.17
C PHE A 504 -10.71 -1.09 -1.78
N GLY A 505 -12.04 -1.17 -1.95
CA GLY A 505 -12.69 -2.32 -2.57
C GLY A 505 -12.20 -2.59 -3.99
N VAL A 506 -12.09 -1.53 -4.82
CA VAL A 506 -11.55 -1.63 -6.19
C VAL A 506 -10.08 -2.09 -6.16
N HIS A 507 -9.24 -1.53 -5.29
CA HIS A 507 -7.84 -1.96 -5.23
C HIS A 507 -7.71 -3.39 -4.69
N HIS A 508 -8.41 -3.73 -3.61
CA HIS A 508 -8.28 -4.99 -2.87
C HIS A 508 -8.84 -6.20 -3.62
N LEU A 509 -9.97 -6.04 -4.33
CA LEU A 509 -10.64 -7.15 -5.01
C LEU A 509 -10.45 -7.11 -6.53
N LEU A 510 -10.27 -5.92 -7.11
CA LEU A 510 -10.20 -5.69 -8.56
C LEU A 510 -8.83 -5.14 -8.99
N GLY A 511 -7.79 -5.31 -8.17
CA GLY A 511 -6.42 -4.96 -8.53
C GLY A 511 -5.80 -5.89 -9.58
N ASP A 512 -6.41 -7.06 -9.78
CA ASP A 512 -6.12 -7.99 -10.88
C ASP A 512 -7.32 -8.89 -11.17
N ALA A 513 -7.47 -9.26 -12.44
CA ALA A 513 -8.56 -10.04 -12.94
C ALA A 513 -8.68 -11.45 -12.33
N SER A 514 -7.59 -12.05 -11.81
CA SER A 514 -7.62 -13.37 -11.19
C SER A 514 -7.70 -13.36 -9.66
N THR A 515 -7.69 -12.20 -8.99
CA THR A 515 -7.80 -12.10 -7.52
C THR A 515 -9.06 -12.76 -6.97
N LEU A 516 -10.23 -12.48 -7.56
CA LEU A 516 -11.49 -13.09 -7.14
C LEU A 516 -11.54 -14.61 -7.39
N ILE A 517 -10.80 -15.09 -8.40
CA ILE A 517 -10.66 -16.51 -8.66
C ILE A 517 -9.87 -17.16 -7.52
N ALA A 518 -8.69 -16.61 -7.19
CA ALA A 518 -7.83 -17.10 -6.11
C ALA A 518 -8.54 -17.15 -4.75
N TRP A 519 -9.43 -16.19 -4.46
CA TRP A 519 -10.26 -16.20 -3.24
C TRP A 519 -11.24 -17.37 -3.17
N SER A 520 -11.81 -17.76 -4.31
CA SER A 520 -12.81 -18.81 -4.39
C SER A 520 -12.21 -20.22 -4.57
N TRP A 521 -11.00 -20.32 -5.09
CA TRP A 521 -10.39 -21.55 -5.58
C TRP A 521 -10.11 -22.60 -4.48
N THR A 522 -10.45 -23.87 -4.74
CA THR A 522 -10.20 -25.00 -3.82
C THR A 522 -9.51 -26.21 -4.47
N GLY A 523 -8.87 -26.01 -5.63
CA GLY A 523 -8.08 -27.04 -6.29
C GLY A 523 -8.87 -27.97 -7.22
N TYR A 524 -8.50 -29.26 -7.24
CA TYR A 524 -8.93 -30.26 -8.22
C TYR A 524 -9.74 -31.40 -7.61
N ALA A 525 -10.64 -31.97 -8.41
CA ALA A 525 -11.28 -33.25 -8.15
C ALA A 525 -11.57 -33.99 -9.46
N ALA A 526 -11.41 -35.31 -9.45
CA ALA A 526 -11.69 -36.17 -10.61
C ALA A 526 -11.01 -35.70 -11.90
N ARG A 527 -9.72 -35.33 -11.82
CA ARG A 527 -8.88 -34.86 -12.93
C ARG A 527 -9.32 -33.53 -13.56
N ALA A 528 -10.16 -32.75 -12.86
CA ALA A 528 -10.63 -31.45 -13.33
C ALA A 528 -10.56 -30.37 -12.21
N PRO A 529 -10.37 -29.10 -12.58
CA PRO A 529 -10.57 -27.96 -11.67
C PRO A 529 -11.97 -27.97 -11.04
N ARG A 530 -12.08 -27.74 -9.72
CA ARG A 530 -13.39 -27.54 -9.06
C ARG A 530 -14.01 -26.20 -9.43
N GLY A 531 -13.15 -25.19 -9.65
CA GLY A 531 -13.54 -23.81 -9.91
C GLY A 531 -12.95 -23.22 -11.19
N PRO A 532 -13.10 -21.91 -11.37
CA PRO A 532 -12.51 -21.21 -12.51
C PRO A 532 -10.98 -21.19 -12.41
N LEU A 533 -10.28 -21.48 -13.51
CA LEU A 533 -8.83 -21.31 -13.61
C LEU A 533 -8.40 -19.83 -13.69
N PRO A 534 -7.44 -19.35 -12.88
CA PRO A 534 -6.92 -17.97 -12.88
C PRO A 534 -6.50 -17.46 -14.26
N HIS A 535 -5.72 -18.27 -14.99
CA HIS A 535 -5.15 -17.89 -16.29
C HIS A 535 -6.19 -17.84 -17.42
N VAL A 536 -7.35 -18.50 -17.27
CA VAL A 536 -8.40 -18.60 -18.31
C VAL A 536 -9.56 -17.65 -18.04
N HIS A 537 -10.06 -17.60 -16.80
CA HIS A 537 -11.36 -16.99 -16.53
C HIS A 537 -11.27 -15.53 -16.12
N GLY A 538 -10.07 -14.97 -15.89
CA GLY A 538 -9.90 -13.55 -15.53
C GLY A 538 -10.57 -12.56 -16.51
N ALA A 539 -10.68 -12.90 -17.80
CA ALA A 539 -11.41 -12.08 -18.77
C ALA A 539 -12.90 -11.86 -18.40
N LEU A 540 -13.52 -12.79 -17.67
CA LEU A 540 -14.90 -12.64 -17.17
C LEU A 540 -14.99 -11.57 -16.09
N THR A 541 -13.97 -11.46 -15.22
CA THR A 541 -13.85 -10.37 -14.23
C THR A 541 -13.81 -9.01 -14.92
N VAL A 542 -12.98 -8.88 -15.96
CA VAL A 542 -12.90 -7.64 -16.77
C VAL A 542 -14.25 -7.33 -17.44
N GLY A 543 -14.94 -8.35 -17.96
CA GLY A 543 -16.29 -8.21 -18.51
C GLY A 543 -17.31 -7.71 -17.49
N ALA A 544 -17.29 -8.25 -16.26
CA ALA A 544 -18.17 -7.82 -15.18
C ALA A 544 -17.87 -6.39 -14.73
N MET A 545 -16.59 -6.01 -14.62
CA MET A 545 -16.16 -4.65 -14.33
C MET A 545 -16.66 -3.65 -15.39
N ALA A 546 -16.55 -4.00 -16.68
CA ALA A 546 -17.02 -3.18 -17.77
C ALA A 546 -18.56 -3.05 -17.78
N LEU A 547 -19.28 -4.14 -17.52
CA LEU A 547 -20.72 -4.13 -17.36
C LEU A 547 -21.16 -3.23 -16.19
N GLY A 548 -20.50 -3.37 -15.04
CA GLY A 548 -20.74 -2.53 -13.86
C GLY A 548 -20.57 -1.04 -14.17
N LEU A 549 -19.45 -0.67 -14.80
CA LEU A 549 -19.21 0.71 -15.18
C LEU A 549 -20.22 1.23 -16.22
N ALA A 550 -20.63 0.41 -17.19
CA ALA A 550 -21.70 0.75 -18.12
C ALA A 550 -23.02 1.01 -17.39
N VAL A 551 -23.37 0.15 -16.43
CA VAL A 551 -24.54 0.31 -15.57
C VAL A 551 -24.48 1.63 -14.80
N GLY A 552 -23.32 1.99 -14.23
CA GLY A 552 -23.10 3.27 -13.54
C GLY A 552 -23.24 4.51 -14.43
N LEU A 553 -22.93 4.40 -15.73
CA LEU A 553 -23.09 5.46 -16.72
C LEU A 553 -24.53 5.63 -17.23
N HIS A 554 -25.33 4.56 -17.21
CA HIS A 554 -26.66 4.51 -17.81
C HIS A 554 -27.81 4.61 -16.82
N LEU A 555 -27.62 4.13 -15.58
CA LEU A 555 -28.66 4.23 -14.56
C LEU A 555 -28.78 5.70 -14.08
N PRO A 556 -30.01 6.13 -13.72
CA PRO A 556 -30.27 7.47 -13.18
C PRO A 556 -29.55 7.77 -11.84
N PHE A 557 -28.74 6.85 -11.32
CA PHE A 557 -27.81 7.06 -10.22
C PHE A 557 -26.83 8.22 -10.47
N ALA A 558 -26.49 8.49 -11.74
CA ALA A 558 -25.66 9.63 -12.13
C ALA A 558 -26.44 10.92 -12.43
N HIS A 559 -27.78 10.86 -12.57
CA HIS A 559 -28.58 11.93 -13.20
C HIS A 559 -29.69 12.53 -12.32
N ALA A 560 -29.97 11.97 -11.15
CA ALA A 560 -30.92 12.55 -10.20
C ALA A 560 -30.18 13.07 -8.95
N GLY A 561 -30.42 14.32 -8.57
CA GLY A 561 -29.77 15.06 -7.47
C GLY A 561 -30.01 14.53 -6.05
N GLY A 562 -29.98 13.21 -5.82
CA GLY A 562 -30.13 12.62 -4.50
C GLY A 562 -29.16 11.45 -4.30
N GLY A 563 -28.11 11.64 -3.51
CA GLY A 563 -27.22 10.56 -3.05
C GLY A 563 -27.97 9.39 -2.41
N GLY A 564 -29.16 9.63 -1.84
CA GLY A 564 -30.04 8.59 -1.28
C GLY A 564 -30.82 7.74 -2.30
N ARG A 565 -30.76 8.04 -3.61
CA ARG A 565 -31.33 7.18 -4.67
C ARG A 565 -30.27 6.45 -5.50
N ALA A 566 -28.97 6.77 -5.33
CA ALA A 566 -27.86 6.12 -6.03
C ALA A 566 -27.69 4.64 -5.66
N LEU A 567 -28.10 4.28 -4.45
CA LEU A 567 -28.10 2.91 -3.95
C LEU A 567 -29.40 2.69 -3.17
N GLY A 568 -30.47 2.32 -3.87
CA GLY A 568 -31.72 1.94 -3.18
C GLY A 568 -31.50 0.73 -2.25
N PRO A 569 -32.44 0.42 -1.35
CA PRO A 569 -32.32 -0.73 -0.44
C PRO A 569 -32.00 -2.06 -1.15
N VAL A 570 -32.52 -2.23 -2.36
CA VAL A 570 -32.23 -3.39 -3.22
C VAL A 570 -30.78 -3.43 -3.69
N GLY A 571 -30.21 -2.29 -4.10
CA GLY A 571 -28.81 -2.20 -4.50
C GLY A 571 -27.86 -2.41 -3.32
N ALA A 572 -28.22 -1.91 -2.14
CA ALA A 572 -27.48 -2.16 -0.91
C ALA A 572 -27.51 -3.64 -0.50
N ALA A 573 -28.67 -4.29 -0.59
CA ALA A 573 -28.80 -5.72 -0.35
C ALA A 573 -28.01 -6.56 -1.38
N LEU A 574 -27.98 -6.13 -2.64
CA LEU A 574 -27.20 -6.79 -3.70
C LEU A 574 -25.70 -6.74 -3.39
N GLY A 575 -25.15 -5.57 -3.08
CA GLY A 575 -23.72 -5.43 -2.75
C GLY A 575 -23.34 -6.19 -1.48
N ALA A 576 -24.11 -6.05 -0.41
CA ALA A 576 -23.86 -6.81 0.83
C ALA A 576 -23.99 -8.32 0.62
N GLY A 577 -24.97 -8.76 -0.18
CA GLY A 577 -25.15 -10.16 -0.55
C GLY A 577 -24.00 -10.70 -1.40
N ALA A 578 -23.52 -9.93 -2.38
CA ALA A 578 -22.38 -10.29 -3.22
C ALA A 578 -21.09 -10.43 -2.38
N ALA A 579 -20.78 -9.45 -1.53
CA ALA A 579 -19.68 -9.51 -0.59
C ALA A 579 -19.76 -10.74 0.35
N TYR A 580 -20.95 -11.06 0.85
CA TYR A 580 -21.17 -12.28 1.65
C TYR A 580 -20.91 -13.55 0.83
N VAL A 581 -21.39 -13.63 -0.42
CA VAL A 581 -21.18 -14.81 -1.27
C VAL A 581 -19.69 -15.02 -1.58
N VAL A 582 -18.96 -13.93 -1.88
CA VAL A 582 -17.49 -13.97 -2.09
C VAL A 582 -16.76 -14.55 -0.88
N TYR A 583 -17.18 -14.17 0.32
CA TYR A 583 -16.53 -14.62 1.55
C TYR A 583 -16.92 -16.05 1.94
N ALA A 584 -18.21 -16.40 1.84
CA ALA A 584 -18.75 -17.65 2.40
C ALA A 584 -18.71 -18.85 1.45
N TYR A 585 -18.74 -18.62 0.13
CA TYR A 585 -18.82 -19.69 -0.87
C TYR A 585 -17.53 -19.80 -1.67
N ARG A 586 -17.32 -20.98 -2.26
CA ARG A 586 -16.10 -21.35 -2.99
C ARG A 586 -16.40 -21.72 -4.44
N ASP A 587 -15.32 -21.90 -5.19
CA ASP A 587 -15.29 -22.26 -6.61
C ASP A 587 -16.21 -21.37 -7.45
N TRP A 588 -16.98 -21.97 -8.36
CA TRP A 588 -17.87 -21.23 -9.26
C TRP A 588 -18.92 -20.37 -8.54
N VAL A 589 -19.43 -20.79 -7.38
CA VAL A 589 -20.44 -20.03 -6.63
C VAL A 589 -19.83 -18.79 -6.00
N GLY A 590 -18.68 -18.95 -5.32
CA GLY A 590 -17.91 -17.83 -4.78
C GLY A 590 -17.48 -16.84 -5.86
N TYR A 591 -16.99 -17.36 -6.99
CA TYR A 591 -16.59 -16.54 -8.13
C TYR A 591 -17.78 -15.80 -8.77
N ALA A 592 -18.94 -16.42 -8.90
CA ALA A 592 -20.15 -15.75 -9.38
C ALA A 592 -20.56 -14.58 -8.47
N GLY A 593 -20.47 -14.75 -7.15
CA GLY A 593 -20.61 -13.64 -6.20
C GLY A 593 -19.57 -12.54 -6.44
N GLY A 594 -18.32 -12.93 -6.71
CA GLY A 594 -17.23 -12.02 -7.05
C GLY A 594 -17.48 -11.19 -8.31
N LEU A 595 -18.04 -11.81 -9.36
CA LEU A 595 -18.43 -11.08 -10.57
C LEU A 595 -19.52 -10.03 -10.30
N VAL A 596 -20.49 -10.36 -9.45
CA VAL A 596 -21.52 -9.39 -9.02
C VAL A 596 -20.90 -8.27 -8.20
N GLU A 597 -19.99 -8.57 -7.27
CA GLU A 597 -19.28 -7.58 -6.47
C GLU A 597 -18.41 -6.66 -7.35
N ALA A 598 -17.71 -7.22 -8.34
CA ALA A 598 -16.93 -6.45 -9.32
C ALA A 598 -17.81 -5.47 -10.09
N ALA A 599 -18.95 -5.93 -10.59
CA ALA A 599 -19.91 -5.08 -11.29
C ALA A 599 -20.48 -3.99 -10.35
N PHE A 600 -20.77 -4.35 -9.08
CA PHE A 600 -21.30 -3.44 -8.08
C PHE A 600 -20.35 -2.29 -7.75
N LEU A 601 -19.08 -2.60 -7.43
CA LEU A 601 -18.06 -1.59 -7.12
C LEU A 601 -17.84 -0.65 -8.32
N MET A 602 -17.72 -1.21 -9.53
CA MET A 602 -17.50 -0.42 -10.73
C MET A 602 -18.70 0.48 -11.08
N ALA A 603 -19.93 0.04 -10.80
CA ALA A 603 -21.15 0.84 -11.00
C ALA A 603 -21.23 2.07 -10.08
N LEU A 604 -20.63 2.00 -8.89
CA LEU A 604 -20.68 3.07 -7.89
C LEU A 604 -19.68 4.20 -8.13
N LEU A 605 -18.64 3.99 -8.93
CA LEU A 605 -17.56 4.96 -9.16
C LEU A 605 -18.06 6.37 -9.53
N PRO A 606 -18.91 6.59 -10.56
CA PRO A 606 -19.36 7.93 -10.90
C PRO A 606 -20.17 8.60 -9.76
N ALA A 607 -21.05 7.84 -9.10
CA ALA A 607 -21.95 8.35 -8.08
C ALA A 607 -21.22 8.71 -6.78
N VAL A 608 -20.28 7.87 -6.34
CA VAL A 608 -19.50 8.10 -5.12
C VAL A 608 -18.54 9.28 -5.28
N PHE A 609 -17.95 9.47 -6.46
CA PHE A 609 -17.11 10.63 -6.75
C PHE A 609 -17.91 11.92 -6.72
N ALA A 610 -19.09 11.93 -7.35
CA ALA A 610 -20.01 13.07 -7.28
C ALA A 610 -20.46 13.36 -5.84
N HIS A 611 -20.70 12.32 -5.03
CA HIS A 611 -21.04 12.47 -3.61
C HIS A 611 -19.91 13.12 -2.80
N ALA A 612 -18.66 12.68 -3.00
CA ALA A 612 -17.50 13.27 -2.34
C ALA A 612 -17.30 14.76 -2.74
N ALA A 613 -17.44 15.08 -4.03
CA ALA A 613 -17.33 16.44 -4.53
C ALA A 613 -18.39 17.39 -3.94
N ARG A 614 -19.65 16.92 -3.83
CA ARG A 614 -20.72 17.70 -3.15
C ARG A 614 -20.40 17.97 -1.67
N GLY A 615 -19.64 17.10 -1.02
CA GLY A 615 -19.15 17.32 0.35
C GLY A 615 -18.20 18.52 0.49
N VAL A 616 -17.61 18.99 -0.62
CA VAL A 616 -16.75 20.18 -0.66
C VAL A 616 -17.57 21.48 -0.77
N GLY A 617 -18.66 21.45 -1.55
CA GLY A 617 -19.56 22.60 -1.82
C GLY A 617 -19.32 23.25 -3.20
N GLU A 618 -20.29 24.03 -3.69
CA GLU A 618 -20.21 24.66 -5.02
C GLU A 618 -19.46 26.02 -5.00
N PRO A 619 -18.74 26.38 -6.09
CA PRO A 619 -18.14 27.70 -6.27
C PRO A 619 -19.23 28.75 -6.57
N GLY A 620 -20.00 29.15 -5.55
CA GLY A 620 -21.03 30.18 -5.69
C GLY A 620 -22.01 30.34 -4.51
N GLU A 621 -22.14 29.34 -3.63
CA GLU A 621 -23.10 29.41 -2.50
C GLU A 621 -22.78 30.54 -1.51
N ASP A 622 -21.51 30.95 -1.40
CA ASP A 622 -21.10 32.06 -0.52
C ASP A 622 -21.29 33.45 -1.17
N ALA A 623 -21.93 33.58 -2.34
CA ALA A 623 -22.14 34.86 -3.02
C ALA A 623 -23.60 35.37 -3.02
N VAL A 624 -24.59 34.50 -2.76
CA VAL A 624 -26.01 34.82 -3.01
C VAL A 624 -26.77 35.37 -1.79
N ASP A 625 -26.26 35.20 -0.56
CA ASP A 625 -26.91 35.72 0.66
C ASP A 625 -26.72 37.24 0.91
N ALA A 626 -26.45 38.04 -0.12
CA ALA A 626 -26.19 39.48 0.02
C ALA A 626 -27.39 40.41 -0.22
N LYS A 627 -28.59 39.87 -0.47
CA LYS A 627 -29.83 40.68 -0.63
C LYS A 627 -31.04 40.08 0.09
N ALA A 628 -30.97 40.01 1.41
CA ALA A 628 -32.15 40.11 2.25
C ALA A 628 -31.84 41.13 3.34
N THR A 629 -32.41 42.33 3.21
CA THR A 629 -32.40 43.35 4.26
C THR A 629 -33.66 43.16 5.09
N ASP A 630 -33.45 42.79 6.34
CA ASP A 630 -34.38 42.87 7.45
C ASP A 630 -34.54 44.32 7.92
N ALA A 631 -35.77 44.65 8.33
CA ALA A 631 -36.28 46.00 8.55
C ALA A 631 -35.67 46.76 9.77
N ASN A 632 -34.64 46.22 10.43
CA ASN A 632 -34.15 46.71 11.72
C ASN A 632 -32.68 47.20 11.76
N GLY A 633 -31.98 47.26 10.62
CA GLY A 633 -30.78 48.11 10.50
C GLY A 633 -29.63 47.82 11.49
N GLU A 634 -29.31 46.56 11.77
CA GLU A 634 -28.06 46.21 12.46
C GLU A 634 -26.88 46.06 11.49
N LYS A 635 -25.69 46.44 11.97
CA LYS A 635 -24.42 46.53 11.22
C LYS A 635 -24.14 45.27 10.37
N LYS A 636 -23.96 45.48 9.06
CA LYS A 636 -23.23 44.55 8.18
C LYS A 636 -21.79 44.43 8.68
N THR A 637 -21.44 43.27 9.22
CA THR A 637 -20.04 42.82 9.31
C THR A 637 -19.43 42.88 7.92
N ASP A 638 -18.27 43.52 7.82
CA ASP A 638 -17.55 43.81 6.59
C ASP A 638 -17.46 42.59 5.66
N ALA A 639 -17.76 42.81 4.38
CA ALA A 639 -17.54 41.87 3.29
C ALA A 639 -16.04 41.54 3.03
N LYS A 640 -15.15 41.90 3.97
CA LYS A 640 -13.69 41.84 3.84
C LYS A 640 -13.09 40.53 4.35
N ASP A 641 -13.87 39.67 5.01
CA ASP A 641 -13.41 38.44 5.70
C ASP A 641 -13.84 37.10 5.06
N ARG A 642 -14.50 37.06 3.90
CA ARG A 642 -14.84 35.79 3.21
C ARG A 642 -13.60 35.16 2.54
N LYS A 643 -12.76 34.52 3.35
CA LYS A 643 -11.64 33.64 2.92
C LYS A 643 -12.16 32.49 2.06
N ASP A 644 -11.44 32.18 0.99
CA ASP A 644 -11.67 31.08 0.04
C ASP A 644 -11.74 29.70 0.77
N THR A 645 -12.94 29.28 1.19
CA THR A 645 -13.12 28.08 2.06
C THR A 645 -13.02 26.74 1.31
N LEU A 646 -13.00 26.77 -0.02
CA LEU A 646 -12.95 25.58 -0.89
C LEU A 646 -11.67 24.77 -0.71
N GLY A 647 -10.50 25.41 -0.57
CA GLY A 647 -9.22 24.72 -0.39
C GLY A 647 -9.18 23.84 0.87
N PRO A 648 -9.46 24.40 2.06
CA PRO A 648 -9.54 23.63 3.31
C PRO A 648 -10.60 22.52 3.29
N ARG A 649 -11.77 22.75 2.67
CA ARG A 649 -12.81 21.72 2.56
C ARG A 649 -12.39 20.56 1.65
N THR A 650 -11.77 20.86 0.50
CA THR A 650 -11.21 19.86 -0.42
C THR A 650 -10.16 19.02 0.30
N ALA A 651 -9.21 19.68 0.98
CA ALA A 651 -8.20 18.99 1.78
C ALA A 651 -8.84 18.06 2.82
N ALA A 652 -9.84 18.53 3.57
CA ALA A 652 -10.48 17.74 4.62
C ALA A 652 -11.23 16.50 4.08
N VAL A 653 -12.05 16.65 3.02
CA VAL A 653 -12.84 15.54 2.46
C VAL A 653 -11.92 14.47 1.86
N TYR A 654 -10.98 14.85 0.99
CA TYR A 654 -10.15 13.87 0.29
C TYR A 654 -9.06 13.27 1.17
N THR A 655 -8.52 14.01 2.15
CA THR A 655 -7.62 13.42 3.16
C THR A 655 -8.36 12.41 4.02
N ALA A 656 -9.60 12.70 4.45
CA ALA A 656 -10.40 11.75 5.21
C ALA A 656 -10.76 10.49 4.39
N ALA A 657 -11.08 10.65 3.10
CA ALA A 657 -11.39 9.53 2.22
C ALA A 657 -10.17 8.61 2.05
N LEU A 658 -9.01 9.20 1.77
CA LEU A 658 -7.76 8.45 1.61
C LEU A 658 -7.23 7.90 2.95
N GLY A 659 -7.56 8.54 4.07
CA GLY A 659 -7.35 7.98 5.41
C GLY A 659 -8.15 6.71 5.66
N VAL A 660 -9.43 6.67 5.23
CA VAL A 660 -10.25 5.44 5.27
C VAL A 660 -9.64 4.35 4.39
N TYR A 661 -9.20 4.70 3.17
CA TYR A 661 -8.49 3.77 2.29
C TYR A 661 -7.23 3.18 2.96
N CYS A 662 -6.37 4.02 3.54
CA CYS A 662 -5.16 3.56 4.23
C CYS A 662 -5.50 2.66 5.43
N ALA A 663 -6.50 3.03 6.23
CA ALA A 663 -6.92 2.24 7.38
C ALA A 663 -7.44 0.85 6.99
N LEU A 664 -8.29 0.75 5.97
CA LEU A 664 -8.78 -0.53 5.46
C LEU A 664 -7.66 -1.36 4.82
N THR A 665 -6.74 -0.71 4.10
CA THR A 665 -5.58 -1.38 3.50
C THR A 665 -4.68 -1.98 4.58
N LEU A 666 -4.31 -1.21 5.61
CA LEU A 666 -3.52 -1.70 6.74
C LEU A 666 -4.27 -2.81 7.49
N ALA A 667 -5.57 -2.64 7.73
CA ALA A 667 -6.37 -3.67 8.39
C ALA A 667 -6.38 -4.98 7.61
N SER A 668 -6.49 -4.93 6.27
CA SER A 668 -6.39 -6.10 5.40
C SER A 668 -5.02 -6.78 5.49
N ILE A 669 -3.93 -6.01 5.50
CA ILE A 669 -2.57 -6.55 5.64
C ILE A 669 -2.38 -7.23 7.00
N PHE A 670 -2.93 -6.63 8.06
CA PHE A 670 -2.81 -7.16 9.42
C PHE A 670 -3.59 -8.46 9.62
N THR A 671 -4.49 -8.83 8.71
CA THR A 671 -5.16 -10.15 8.79
C THR A 671 -4.23 -11.33 8.55
N VAL A 672 -3.09 -11.11 7.89
CA VAL A 672 -2.06 -12.13 7.60
C VAL A 672 -0.74 -11.81 8.31
N ALA A 673 -0.30 -10.55 8.30
CA ALA A 673 0.96 -10.13 8.92
C ALA A 673 0.85 -9.91 10.44
N TYR A 674 -0.16 -10.48 11.10
CA TYR A 674 -0.50 -10.20 12.50
C TYR A 674 0.63 -10.52 13.48
N ALA A 675 1.47 -11.50 13.15
CA ALA A 675 2.63 -11.90 13.97
C ALA A 675 3.75 -10.84 13.99
N PHE A 676 3.80 -9.98 12.98
CA PHE A 676 4.92 -9.04 12.75
C PHE A 676 4.60 -7.59 13.10
N VAL A 677 3.35 -7.29 13.48
CA VAL A 677 2.87 -5.91 13.67
C VAL A 677 2.24 -5.72 15.05
N PRO A 678 2.61 -4.63 15.76
CA PRO A 678 1.99 -4.32 17.05
C PRO A 678 0.46 -4.19 16.94
N GLY A 679 -0.26 -4.95 17.77
CA GLY A 679 -1.73 -4.99 17.76
C GLY A 679 -2.35 -5.83 16.62
N GLY A 680 -1.53 -6.50 15.79
CA GLY A 680 -2.00 -7.36 14.70
C GLY A 680 -2.92 -8.49 15.18
N VAL A 681 -2.72 -9.01 16.39
CA VAL A 681 -3.53 -10.08 17.01
C VAL A 681 -5.03 -9.81 17.00
N TYR A 682 -5.46 -8.53 17.05
CA TYR A 682 -6.89 -8.18 17.03
C TYR A 682 -7.55 -8.36 15.65
N LEU A 683 -6.74 -8.42 14.59
CA LEU A 683 -7.19 -8.64 13.21
C LEU A 683 -6.78 -10.00 12.65
N ARG A 684 -6.10 -10.84 13.43
CA ARG A 684 -5.73 -12.22 13.06
C ARG A 684 -6.95 -12.94 12.48
N GLU A 685 -6.85 -13.35 11.22
CA GLU A 685 -7.88 -14.10 10.50
C GLU A 685 -9.22 -13.35 10.30
N ARG A 686 -9.27 -12.04 10.56
CA ARG A 686 -10.51 -11.24 10.54
C ARG A 686 -10.79 -10.52 9.22
N THR A 687 -10.61 -11.21 8.09
CA THR A 687 -11.02 -10.66 6.78
C THR A 687 -12.53 -10.40 6.72
N ASP A 688 -13.33 -11.15 7.49
CA ASP A 688 -14.76 -10.90 7.70
C ASP A 688 -15.03 -9.46 8.17
N LEU A 689 -14.29 -9.00 9.19
CA LEU A 689 -14.44 -7.66 9.76
C LEU A 689 -13.99 -6.57 8.78
N VAL A 690 -12.92 -6.82 8.02
CA VAL A 690 -12.43 -5.87 7.01
C VAL A 690 -13.46 -5.71 5.89
N MET A 691 -14.02 -6.81 5.40
CA MET A 691 -15.05 -6.77 4.35
C MET A 691 -16.35 -6.15 4.86
N PHE A 692 -16.77 -6.48 6.07
CA PHE A 692 -17.91 -5.84 6.71
C PHE A 692 -17.71 -4.33 6.86
N ALA A 693 -16.55 -3.89 7.35
CA ALA A 693 -16.23 -2.48 7.52
C ALA A 693 -16.19 -1.73 6.19
N GLN A 694 -15.57 -2.30 5.15
CA GLN A 694 -15.57 -1.76 3.80
C GLN A 694 -16.99 -1.59 3.27
N THR A 695 -17.81 -2.64 3.35
CA THR A 695 -19.20 -2.64 2.85
C THR A 695 -20.06 -1.64 3.63
N ALA A 696 -19.93 -1.59 4.96
CA ALA A 696 -20.67 -0.67 5.81
C ALA A 696 -20.29 0.80 5.56
N LEU A 697 -19.00 1.11 5.42
CA LEU A 697 -18.50 2.46 5.12
C LEU A 697 -18.88 2.92 3.70
N LEU A 698 -19.06 1.97 2.77
CA LEU A 698 -19.54 2.24 1.42
C LEU A 698 -21.06 2.49 1.39
N ILE A 699 -21.85 1.60 2.00
CA ILE A 699 -23.31 1.55 1.83
C ILE A 699 -24.05 2.51 2.78
N LEU A 700 -23.71 2.52 4.08
CA LEU A 700 -24.49 3.26 5.08
C LEU A 700 -24.52 4.77 4.81
N PRO A 701 -23.41 5.45 4.47
CA PRO A 701 -23.45 6.89 4.21
C PRO A 701 -24.29 7.25 2.99
N LEU A 702 -24.38 6.35 2.00
CA LEU A 702 -25.18 6.53 0.79
C LEU A 702 -26.68 6.34 1.07
N LEU A 703 -27.06 5.32 1.87
CA LEU A 703 -28.45 5.09 2.27
C LEU A 703 -29.04 6.25 3.08
N PHE A 704 -28.24 6.86 3.96
CA PHE A 704 -28.68 7.95 4.83
C PHE A 704 -28.40 9.36 4.26
N ALA A 705 -27.96 9.46 3.00
CA ALA A 705 -27.78 10.75 2.33
C ALA A 705 -29.15 11.39 2.03
N ARG A 706 -29.52 12.43 2.80
CA ARG A 706 -30.74 13.22 2.56
C ARG A 706 -30.73 13.79 1.14
N SER A 707 -31.82 13.56 0.41
CA SER A 707 -32.04 14.14 -0.92
C SER A 707 -32.25 15.65 -0.79
N SER A 708 -31.48 16.46 -1.51
CA SER A 708 -31.88 17.84 -1.78
C SER A 708 -32.93 17.80 -2.91
N PRO A 709 -34.09 18.47 -2.77
CA PRO A 709 -35.17 18.40 -3.75
C PRO A 709 -34.91 19.20 -5.04
N GLN A 710 -33.71 19.78 -5.24
CA GLN A 710 -33.44 20.55 -6.46
C GLN A 710 -33.11 19.64 -7.66
N PRO A 711 -33.82 19.80 -8.79
CA PRO A 711 -33.39 19.25 -10.06
C PRO A 711 -32.17 20.07 -10.52
N THR A 712 -30.97 19.59 -10.21
CA THR A 712 -29.76 20.08 -10.89
C THR A 712 -29.90 19.69 -12.36
N ALA A 713 -29.84 20.67 -13.26
CA ALA A 713 -29.82 20.42 -14.70
C ALA A 713 -28.83 19.30 -15.01
N ALA A 714 -29.25 18.31 -15.79
CA ALA A 714 -28.34 17.26 -16.23
C ALA A 714 -27.10 17.93 -16.85
N PRO A 715 -25.88 17.63 -16.37
CA PRO A 715 -24.70 18.29 -16.90
C PRO A 715 -24.68 18.06 -18.41
N ALA A 716 -24.69 19.16 -19.18
CA ALA A 716 -24.77 19.14 -20.65
C ALA A 716 -23.64 18.32 -21.32
N TYR A 717 -22.66 17.88 -20.53
CA TYR A 717 -21.40 17.31 -20.97
C TYR A 717 -21.34 15.77 -20.93
N THR A 718 -22.19 15.09 -20.16
CA THR A 718 -22.22 13.61 -20.09
C THR A 718 -22.52 12.98 -21.46
N TYR A 719 -23.16 13.72 -22.37
CA TYR A 719 -23.43 13.28 -23.75
C TYR A 719 -22.19 13.26 -24.65
N GLN A 720 -21.20 14.13 -24.44
CA GLN A 720 -20.09 14.31 -25.38
C GLN A 720 -19.13 13.11 -25.41
N TYR A 721 -18.89 12.46 -24.26
CA TYR A 721 -17.96 11.34 -24.13
C TYR A 721 -18.64 9.98 -23.91
N LYS A 722 -19.97 9.94 -23.92
CA LYS A 722 -20.72 8.70 -23.75
C LYS A 722 -20.39 7.65 -24.80
N ARG A 723 -20.33 8.05 -26.08
CA ARG A 723 -20.03 7.14 -27.20
C ARG A 723 -18.61 6.53 -27.11
N PRO A 724 -17.52 7.33 -26.97
CA PRO A 724 -16.19 6.75 -26.84
C PRO A 724 -16.03 5.93 -25.55
N ALA A 725 -16.69 6.32 -24.44
CA ALA A 725 -16.69 5.52 -23.22
C ALA A 725 -17.33 4.13 -23.44
N LEU A 726 -18.52 4.07 -24.06
CA LEU A 726 -19.17 2.79 -24.38
C LEU A 726 -18.36 1.93 -25.36
N ALA A 727 -17.69 2.57 -26.34
CA ALA A 727 -16.80 1.86 -27.24
C ALA A 727 -15.63 1.20 -26.49
N LEU A 728 -15.00 1.90 -25.53
CA LEU A 728 -13.95 1.31 -24.69
C LEU A 728 -14.47 0.21 -23.77
N LEU A 729 -15.68 0.34 -23.22
CA LEU A 729 -16.31 -0.69 -22.38
C LEU A 729 -16.59 -1.99 -23.14
N VAL A 730 -16.71 -1.95 -24.47
CA VAL A 730 -16.79 -3.15 -25.31
C VAL A 730 -15.39 -3.60 -25.73
N LEU A 731 -14.52 -2.68 -26.13
CA LEU A 731 -13.19 -3.00 -26.65
C LEU A 731 -12.28 -3.64 -25.60
N LEU A 732 -12.26 -3.12 -24.37
CA LEU A 732 -11.34 -3.59 -23.32
C LEU A 732 -11.60 -5.06 -22.91
N PRO A 733 -12.85 -5.51 -22.66
CA PRO A 733 -13.13 -6.93 -22.47
C PRO A 733 -12.80 -7.80 -23.68
N LEU A 734 -13.03 -7.32 -24.91
CA LEU A 734 -12.63 -8.06 -26.12
C LEU A 734 -11.12 -8.21 -26.23
N LEU A 735 -10.36 -7.19 -25.84
CA LEU A 735 -8.89 -7.26 -25.77
C LEU A 735 -8.42 -8.21 -24.66
N ALA A 736 -9.07 -8.21 -23.49
CA ALA A 736 -8.78 -9.18 -22.44
C ALA A 736 -9.04 -10.62 -22.89
N LEU A 737 -10.17 -10.86 -23.56
CA LEU A 737 -10.51 -12.16 -24.14
C LEU A 737 -9.52 -12.55 -25.25
N GLY A 738 -9.15 -11.61 -26.12
CA GLY A 738 -8.15 -11.81 -27.16
C GLY A 738 -6.77 -12.14 -26.59
N ALA A 739 -6.32 -11.43 -25.55
CA ALA A 739 -5.06 -11.71 -24.87
C ALA A 739 -5.08 -13.09 -24.18
N THR A 740 -6.18 -13.44 -23.51
CA THR A 740 -6.37 -14.75 -22.87
C THR A 740 -6.32 -15.88 -23.90
N THR A 741 -7.07 -15.76 -24.99
CA THR A 741 -7.14 -16.78 -26.05
C THR A 741 -5.83 -16.92 -26.82
N TYR A 742 -5.11 -15.81 -27.04
CA TYR A 742 -3.79 -15.83 -27.68
C TYR A 742 -2.74 -16.56 -26.85
N ARG A 743 -2.82 -16.47 -25.52
CA ARG A 743 -1.82 -17.03 -24.59
C ARG A 743 -2.18 -18.40 -24.03
N LEU A 744 -3.37 -18.92 -24.31
CA LEU A 744 -3.80 -20.21 -23.81
C LEU A 744 -2.90 -21.34 -24.38
N PRO A 745 -2.30 -22.19 -23.52
CA PRO A 745 -1.57 -23.36 -23.98
C PRO A 745 -2.46 -24.26 -24.86
N ARG A 746 -1.94 -24.69 -26.01
CA ARG A 746 -2.67 -25.52 -26.98
C ARG A 746 -2.44 -27.02 -26.81
N THR A 747 -1.43 -27.39 -26.04
CA THR A 747 -1.05 -28.78 -25.78
C THR A 747 -1.16 -29.06 -24.30
N ALA A 748 -1.53 -30.29 -23.96
CA ALA A 748 -1.50 -30.72 -22.56
C ALA A 748 -0.05 -30.66 -22.02
N PRO A 749 0.14 -30.31 -20.74
CA PRO A 749 1.42 -30.48 -20.07
C PRO A 749 1.93 -31.91 -20.22
N ALA A 750 3.23 -32.05 -20.48
CA ALA A 750 3.92 -33.33 -20.64
C ALA A 750 5.25 -33.28 -19.88
N PRO A 751 5.64 -34.38 -19.21
CA PRO A 751 6.88 -34.43 -18.44
C PRO A 751 8.09 -34.58 -19.35
N TYR A 752 9.24 -34.08 -18.88
CA TYR A 752 10.46 -33.97 -19.68
C TYR A 752 11.06 -35.34 -20.04
N ARG A 753 10.91 -36.35 -19.17
CA ARG A 753 11.60 -37.65 -19.28
C ARG A 753 10.64 -38.85 -19.16
N SER A 754 9.63 -38.86 -20.05
CA SER A 754 8.55 -39.86 -20.05
C SER A 754 9.01 -41.30 -20.22
N GLU A 755 9.91 -41.57 -21.17
CA GLU A 755 10.32 -42.93 -21.55
C GLU A 755 11.06 -43.64 -20.40
N ALA A 756 11.95 -42.90 -19.74
CA ALA A 756 12.71 -43.39 -18.60
C ALA A 756 11.89 -43.41 -17.28
N ARG A 757 10.61 -43.01 -17.29
CA ARG A 757 9.77 -42.87 -16.09
C ARG A 757 10.41 -42.01 -14.98
N ILE A 758 11.18 -41.00 -15.39
CA ILE A 758 11.90 -40.10 -14.48
C ILE A 758 11.02 -38.88 -14.17
N VAL A 759 11.01 -38.50 -12.90
CA VAL A 759 10.39 -37.28 -12.38
C VAL A 759 11.45 -36.45 -11.69
N ARG A 760 11.58 -35.19 -12.09
CA ARG A 760 12.33 -34.18 -11.32
C ARG A 760 11.38 -33.35 -10.49
N ALA A 761 11.62 -33.30 -9.18
CA ALA A 761 10.86 -32.50 -8.25
C ALA A 761 11.74 -31.42 -7.61
N GLY A 762 11.17 -30.25 -7.33
CA GLY A 762 11.87 -29.17 -6.64
C GLY A 762 10.99 -28.45 -5.63
N ILE A 763 11.62 -27.90 -4.60
CA ILE A 763 11.01 -27.00 -3.62
C ILE A 763 11.75 -25.67 -3.64
N TRP A 764 11.01 -24.57 -3.52
CA TRP A 764 11.59 -23.23 -3.55
C TRP A 764 10.72 -22.20 -2.83
N ALA A 765 11.25 -21.52 -1.82
CA ALA A 765 10.65 -20.29 -1.26
C ALA A 765 11.06 -19.08 -2.10
N VAL A 766 10.12 -18.38 -2.74
CA VAL A 766 10.46 -17.48 -3.87
C VAL A 766 10.40 -15.99 -3.54
N HIS A 767 10.28 -15.61 -2.28
CA HIS A 767 10.21 -14.22 -1.82
C HIS A 767 9.21 -13.38 -2.61
N PHE A 768 8.00 -13.93 -2.78
CA PHE A 768 6.90 -13.29 -3.49
C PHE A 768 7.24 -12.87 -4.95
N GLY A 769 8.18 -13.58 -5.59
CA GLY A 769 8.60 -13.33 -6.97
C GLY A 769 9.32 -11.99 -7.15
N VAL A 770 10.18 -11.64 -6.17
CA VAL A 770 10.99 -10.43 -6.17
C VAL A 770 12.47 -10.78 -6.03
N ASP A 771 13.33 -10.13 -6.83
CA ASP A 771 14.78 -10.30 -6.76
C ASP A 771 15.43 -9.46 -5.64
N ASN A 772 16.74 -9.66 -5.44
CA ASN A 772 17.54 -8.94 -4.44
C ASN A 772 17.64 -7.41 -4.68
N GLU A 773 17.20 -6.91 -5.84
CA GLU A 773 17.11 -5.48 -6.18
C GLU A 773 15.66 -4.96 -6.15
N GLY A 774 14.72 -5.76 -5.63
CA GLY A 774 13.32 -5.40 -5.53
C GLY A 774 12.56 -5.37 -6.86
N HIS A 775 13.02 -6.09 -7.89
CA HIS A 775 12.33 -6.22 -9.18
C HIS A 775 11.59 -7.55 -9.32
N ASP A 776 10.60 -7.61 -10.22
CA ASP A 776 9.93 -8.87 -10.57
C ASP A 776 10.91 -9.92 -11.11
N SER A 777 10.82 -11.15 -10.58
CA SER A 777 11.73 -12.25 -10.90
C SER A 777 11.08 -13.45 -11.62
N GLN A 778 9.80 -13.36 -12.00
CA GLN A 778 9.03 -14.48 -12.59
C GLN A 778 9.69 -15.10 -13.82
N LYS A 779 10.30 -14.27 -14.67
CA LYS A 779 11.01 -14.72 -15.86
C LYS A 779 12.25 -15.54 -15.52
N GLY A 780 12.97 -15.13 -14.48
CA GLY A 780 14.13 -15.86 -13.97
C GLY A 780 13.70 -17.21 -13.42
N MET A 781 12.65 -17.22 -12.60
CA MET A 781 12.09 -18.44 -12.01
C MET A 781 11.71 -19.47 -13.08
N LEU A 782 10.95 -19.06 -14.11
CA LEU A 782 10.58 -19.97 -15.21
C LEU A 782 11.81 -20.54 -15.92
N ARG A 783 12.84 -19.72 -16.16
CA ARG A 783 14.07 -20.19 -16.80
C ARG A 783 14.77 -21.23 -15.96
N LEU A 784 14.95 -20.98 -14.65
CA LEU A 784 15.59 -21.97 -13.76
C LEU A 784 14.81 -23.28 -13.71
N ILE A 785 13.47 -23.20 -13.56
CA ILE A 785 12.58 -24.36 -13.57
C ILE A 785 12.71 -25.15 -14.88
N SER A 786 12.75 -24.46 -16.02
CA SER A 786 12.86 -25.07 -17.34
C SER A 786 14.24 -25.66 -17.61
N ASP A 787 15.30 -24.94 -17.24
CA ASP A 787 16.70 -25.35 -17.43
C ASP A 787 16.99 -26.61 -16.61
N MET A 788 16.41 -26.72 -15.41
CA MET A 788 16.49 -27.92 -14.55
C MET A 788 15.54 -29.05 -14.96
N GLU A 789 14.64 -28.79 -15.92
CA GLU A 789 13.63 -29.73 -16.41
C GLU A 789 12.76 -30.29 -15.28
N LEU A 790 12.25 -29.42 -14.40
CA LEU A 790 11.45 -29.87 -13.25
C LEU A 790 10.04 -30.27 -13.69
N ASP A 791 9.61 -31.48 -13.36
CA ASP A 791 8.26 -31.94 -13.66
C ASP A 791 7.26 -31.55 -12.58
N VAL A 792 7.69 -31.50 -11.32
CA VAL A 792 6.88 -31.14 -10.16
C VAL A 792 7.59 -30.08 -9.33
N VAL A 793 6.93 -28.96 -9.03
CA VAL A 793 7.55 -27.89 -8.25
C VAL A 793 6.59 -27.41 -7.18
N GLY A 794 7.06 -27.41 -5.94
CA GLY A 794 6.45 -26.67 -4.83
C GLY A 794 7.06 -25.28 -4.75
N LEU A 795 6.25 -24.25 -4.92
CA LEU A 795 6.67 -22.85 -4.69
C LEU A 795 6.00 -22.33 -3.42
N LEU A 796 6.78 -21.66 -2.57
CA LEU A 796 6.31 -21.10 -1.30
C LEU A 796 6.45 -19.56 -1.33
N GLU A 797 5.72 -18.88 -0.43
CA GLU A 797 5.59 -17.41 -0.41
C GLU A 797 5.00 -16.88 -1.74
N THR A 798 3.82 -17.42 -2.07
CA THR A 798 3.20 -17.26 -3.40
C THR A 798 1.86 -16.53 -3.40
N ASP A 799 1.35 -16.10 -2.22
CA ASP A 799 0.15 -15.27 -2.14
C ASP A 799 0.46 -13.82 -2.56
N LEU A 800 0.42 -13.58 -3.86
CA LEU A 800 0.62 -12.26 -4.46
C LEU A 800 -0.71 -11.51 -4.71
N HIS A 801 -1.86 -12.10 -4.37
CA HIS A 801 -3.20 -11.55 -4.63
C HIS A 801 -3.65 -10.49 -3.60
N ARG A 802 -2.69 -9.76 -3.04
CA ARG A 802 -2.89 -8.69 -2.06
C ARG A 802 -2.17 -7.41 -2.47
N ALA A 803 -2.62 -6.29 -1.91
CA ALA A 803 -2.04 -4.97 -2.15
C ALA A 803 -0.52 -4.89 -1.90
N PRO A 804 0.05 -5.52 -0.84
CA PRO A 804 1.49 -5.57 -0.62
C PRO A 804 2.31 -6.16 -1.76
N PHE A 805 1.71 -7.01 -2.59
CA PHE A 805 2.42 -7.72 -3.65
C PHE A 805 1.94 -7.34 -5.05
N GLY A 806 1.09 -6.30 -5.12
CA GLY A 806 0.58 -5.73 -6.37
C GLY A 806 -0.62 -6.47 -6.97
N HIS A 807 -1.26 -7.38 -6.23
CA HIS A 807 -2.29 -8.28 -6.77
C HIS A 807 -1.77 -9.01 -8.01
N ARG A 808 -0.65 -9.72 -7.94
CA ARG A 808 -0.09 -10.45 -9.09
C ARG A 808 -0.47 -11.93 -9.02
N ASP A 809 -0.43 -12.59 -10.16
CA ASP A 809 -0.50 -14.05 -10.27
C ASP A 809 0.89 -14.55 -10.69
N LEU A 810 1.65 -15.06 -9.72
CA LEU A 810 3.01 -15.56 -9.91
C LEU A 810 3.08 -16.72 -10.92
N THR A 811 2.00 -17.51 -10.98
CA THR A 811 1.98 -18.77 -11.73
C THR A 811 1.68 -18.57 -13.20
N ARG A 812 1.08 -17.43 -13.55
CA ARG A 812 0.55 -17.17 -14.88
C ARG A 812 1.59 -17.35 -15.97
N ARG A 813 2.80 -16.81 -15.78
CA ARG A 813 3.88 -16.96 -16.76
C ARG A 813 4.32 -18.41 -16.91
N ILE A 814 4.40 -19.15 -15.81
CA ILE A 814 4.82 -20.56 -15.81
C ILE A 814 3.79 -21.43 -16.52
N VAL A 815 2.50 -21.16 -16.34
CA VAL A 815 1.44 -21.88 -17.06
C VAL A 815 1.47 -21.56 -18.56
N GLU A 816 1.52 -20.28 -18.93
CA GLU A 816 1.44 -19.85 -20.33
C GLU A 816 2.68 -20.24 -21.16
N GLU A 817 3.89 -20.12 -20.60
CA GLU A 817 5.16 -20.36 -21.32
C GLU A 817 5.77 -21.73 -20.97
N GLY A 818 5.66 -22.15 -19.71
CA GLY A 818 6.19 -23.42 -19.23
C GLY A 818 5.24 -24.60 -19.45
N ASN A 819 3.94 -24.37 -19.69
CA ASN A 819 2.90 -25.39 -19.86
C ASN A 819 2.83 -26.41 -18.71
N TYR A 820 2.31 -25.97 -17.56
CA TYR A 820 2.11 -26.77 -16.35
C TYR A 820 0.64 -26.78 -15.94
N TYR A 821 0.19 -27.89 -15.35
CA TYR A 821 -0.94 -27.86 -14.43
C TYR A 821 -0.54 -27.07 -13.19
N VAL A 822 -1.47 -26.27 -12.67
CA VAL A 822 -1.24 -25.42 -11.50
C VAL A 822 -2.35 -25.64 -10.49
N ASP A 823 -1.97 -25.77 -9.22
CA ASP A 823 -2.87 -25.58 -8.08
C ASP A 823 -2.30 -24.48 -7.17
N ILE A 824 -3.06 -23.40 -7.01
CA ILE A 824 -2.74 -22.30 -6.09
C ILE A 824 -3.51 -22.54 -4.80
N GLY A 825 -2.85 -22.60 -3.64
CA GLY A 825 -3.62 -22.91 -2.44
C GLY A 825 -2.87 -22.81 -1.12
N PRO A 826 -3.58 -22.53 -0.02
CA PRO A 826 -4.92 -21.98 0.10
C PRO A 826 -5.04 -20.53 -0.40
N GLY A 827 -6.27 -20.07 -0.68
CA GLY A 827 -6.53 -18.71 -1.20
C GLY A 827 -6.25 -17.57 -0.20
N PRO A 828 -6.22 -16.30 -0.64
CA PRO A 828 -5.83 -15.16 0.20
C PRO A 828 -6.74 -14.91 1.41
N ASN A 829 -7.99 -15.35 1.36
CA ASN A 829 -8.90 -15.26 2.51
C ASN A 829 -8.70 -16.39 3.55
N GLN A 830 -7.63 -17.16 3.43
CA GLN A 830 -7.19 -18.18 4.39
C GLN A 830 -5.92 -17.77 5.15
N HIS A 831 -5.48 -16.51 4.98
CA HIS A 831 -4.50 -15.84 5.87
C HIS A 831 -3.12 -16.49 5.96
N THR A 832 -2.69 -17.20 4.92
CA THR A 832 -1.33 -17.75 4.79
C THR A 832 -0.47 -16.92 3.83
N TRP A 833 0.85 -17.17 3.77
CA TRP A 833 1.71 -16.64 2.70
C TRP A 833 1.62 -17.40 1.37
N GLY A 834 0.80 -18.46 1.31
CA GLY A 834 0.46 -19.22 0.12
C GLY A 834 1.54 -20.20 -0.33
N CYS A 835 1.10 -21.34 -0.85
CA CYS A 835 1.94 -22.25 -1.62
C CYS A 835 1.30 -22.61 -2.97
N VAL A 836 2.11 -23.08 -3.89
CA VAL A 836 1.70 -23.49 -5.24
C VAL A 836 2.31 -24.84 -5.56
N LEU A 837 1.49 -25.71 -6.15
CA LEU A 837 1.95 -26.90 -6.83
C LEU A 837 1.90 -26.69 -8.34
N LEU A 838 3.05 -26.88 -8.99
CA LEU A 838 3.17 -26.98 -10.44
C LEU A 838 3.42 -28.43 -10.81
N SER A 839 2.74 -28.92 -11.86
CA SER A 839 2.94 -30.27 -12.35
C SER A 839 2.89 -30.39 -13.87
N LYS A 840 3.81 -31.16 -14.44
CA LYS A 840 3.73 -31.69 -15.81
C LYS A 840 2.80 -32.91 -15.92
N PHE A 841 2.42 -33.48 -14.79
CA PHE A 841 1.53 -34.63 -14.71
C PHE A 841 0.10 -34.20 -14.43
N PRO A 842 -0.91 -34.92 -14.95
CA PRO A 842 -2.30 -34.65 -14.62
C PRO A 842 -2.55 -34.70 -13.11
N ILE A 843 -3.16 -33.65 -12.57
CA ILE A 843 -3.60 -33.58 -11.18
C ILE A 843 -4.94 -34.31 -11.06
N ILE A 844 -5.00 -35.39 -10.28
CA ILE A 844 -6.22 -36.19 -10.07
C ILE A 844 -7.14 -35.48 -9.08
N SER A 845 -6.59 -35.08 -7.93
CA SER A 845 -7.32 -34.39 -6.88
C SER A 845 -6.37 -33.64 -5.97
N THR A 846 -6.86 -32.56 -5.38
CA THR A 846 -6.12 -31.84 -4.34
C THR A 846 -6.99 -31.49 -3.14
N THR A 847 -6.34 -31.39 -1.99
CA THR A 847 -6.91 -30.92 -0.72
C THR A 847 -5.98 -29.86 -0.17
N HIS A 848 -6.53 -28.69 0.17
CA HIS A 848 -5.79 -27.62 0.82
C HIS A 848 -5.98 -27.72 2.32
N HIS A 849 -4.89 -27.66 3.06
CA HIS A 849 -4.86 -27.75 4.51
C HIS A 849 -4.39 -26.42 5.10
N LEU A 850 -5.11 -25.97 6.13
CA LEU A 850 -4.60 -24.98 7.08
C LEU A 850 -4.08 -25.75 8.29
N LEU A 851 -2.77 -25.77 8.44
CA LEU A 851 -2.14 -26.55 9.49
C LEU A 851 -2.36 -25.87 10.87
N PRO A 852 -2.38 -26.65 11.98
CA PRO A 852 -2.66 -26.10 13.29
C PRO A 852 -1.68 -25.00 13.70
N SER A 853 -2.19 -23.87 14.19
CA SER A 853 -1.37 -22.76 14.68
C SER A 853 -2.06 -22.07 15.85
N PRO A 854 -1.83 -22.52 17.10
CA PRO A 854 -2.43 -21.87 18.27
C PRO A 854 -1.87 -20.47 18.55
N HIS A 855 -0.60 -20.19 18.18
CA HIS A 855 0.07 -18.95 18.60
C HIS A 855 0.67 -18.15 17.45
N GLY A 856 1.28 -18.82 16.49
CA GLY A 856 2.08 -18.24 15.43
C GLY A 856 1.36 -18.06 14.09
N GLU A 857 2.13 -18.27 13.02
CA GLU A 857 1.70 -18.13 11.64
C GLU A 857 0.86 -19.33 11.17
N LEU A 858 -0.23 -19.04 10.45
CA LEU A 858 -0.98 -20.06 9.72
C LEU A 858 -0.18 -20.61 8.54
N ALA A 859 0.14 -21.89 8.63
CA ALA A 859 0.91 -22.62 7.63
C ALA A 859 0.01 -23.30 6.58
N PRO A 860 0.25 -23.09 5.28
CA PRO A 860 -0.46 -23.76 4.20
C PRO A 860 0.17 -25.11 3.82
N ALA A 861 -0.67 -26.08 3.46
CA ALA A 861 -0.23 -27.26 2.72
C ALA A 861 -1.19 -27.66 1.59
N ILE A 862 -0.63 -28.16 0.49
CA ILE A 862 -1.35 -28.77 -0.63
C ILE A 862 -1.05 -30.27 -0.61
N GLU A 863 -2.08 -31.07 -0.40
CA GLU A 863 -2.07 -32.51 -0.62
C GLU A 863 -2.59 -32.78 -2.04
N ALA A 864 -1.77 -33.35 -2.91
CA ALA A 864 -2.13 -33.60 -4.30
C ALA A 864 -1.85 -35.04 -4.73
N VAL A 865 -2.80 -35.65 -5.42
CA VAL A 865 -2.58 -36.95 -6.08
C VAL A 865 -2.33 -36.70 -7.56
N LEU A 866 -1.15 -37.11 -8.03
CA LEU A 866 -0.70 -36.95 -9.41
C LEU A 866 -0.63 -38.29 -10.13
N ASP A 867 -0.97 -38.30 -11.42
CA ASP A 867 -0.80 -39.46 -12.29
C ASP A 867 0.60 -39.46 -12.93
N MET A 868 1.56 -40.13 -12.29
CA MET A 868 2.95 -40.21 -12.76
C MET A 868 3.21 -41.51 -13.51
N HIS A 869 3.17 -41.45 -14.85
CA HIS A 869 3.38 -42.60 -15.73
C HIS A 869 2.44 -43.79 -15.42
N GLY A 870 1.17 -43.51 -15.09
CA GLY A 870 0.17 -44.51 -14.71
C GLY A 870 0.17 -44.92 -13.23
N THR A 871 1.10 -44.39 -12.43
CA THR A 871 1.17 -44.62 -10.98
C THR A 871 0.62 -43.41 -10.24
N GLU A 872 -0.37 -43.59 -9.37
CA GLU A 872 -0.85 -42.52 -8.49
C GLU A 872 0.17 -42.22 -7.40
N VAL A 873 0.70 -41.00 -7.39
CA VAL A 873 1.69 -40.54 -6.41
C VAL A 873 1.11 -39.41 -5.59
N LEU A 874 1.22 -39.49 -4.27
CA LEU A 874 0.91 -38.41 -3.36
C LEU A 874 2.07 -37.41 -3.34
N VAL A 875 1.78 -36.15 -3.66
CA VAL A 875 2.70 -35.03 -3.51
C VAL A 875 2.16 -34.08 -2.46
N LEU A 876 2.95 -33.82 -1.42
CA LEU A 876 2.66 -32.79 -0.42
C LEU A 876 3.57 -31.58 -0.64
N VAL A 877 2.99 -30.39 -0.70
CA VAL A 877 3.73 -29.11 -0.66
C VAL A 877 3.35 -28.37 0.61
N SER A 878 4.31 -27.96 1.45
CA SER A 878 4.02 -27.29 2.72
C SER A 878 4.96 -26.11 3.02
N HIS A 879 4.42 -25.08 3.65
CA HIS A 879 5.20 -23.97 4.23
C HIS A 879 4.90 -23.89 5.73
N ASN A 880 5.77 -24.45 6.57
CA ASN A 880 5.57 -24.48 8.01
C ASN A 880 5.90 -23.12 8.64
N GLY A 881 5.38 -22.91 9.85
CA GLY A 881 5.57 -21.71 10.65
C GLY A 881 7.02 -21.50 11.11
N GLN A 882 7.26 -20.31 11.66
CA GLN A 882 8.59 -19.80 11.97
C GLN A 882 9.22 -20.44 13.22
N GLU A 883 10.49 -20.13 13.46
CA GLU A 883 11.27 -20.71 14.57
C GLU A 883 10.69 -20.34 15.95
N GLU A 884 10.14 -19.13 16.05
CA GLU A 884 9.67 -18.46 17.26
C GLU A 884 8.49 -19.18 17.94
N ASP A 885 7.75 -20.02 17.22
CA ASP A 885 6.60 -20.78 17.72
C ASP A 885 6.84 -22.30 17.65
N PRO A 886 7.63 -22.89 18.58
CA PRO A 886 7.95 -24.32 18.55
C PRO A 886 6.72 -25.25 18.60
N LEU A 887 5.67 -24.88 19.34
CA LEU A 887 4.44 -25.68 19.44
C LEU A 887 3.71 -25.75 18.11
N ASP A 888 3.62 -24.62 17.41
CA ASP A 888 3.00 -24.56 16.09
C ASP A 888 3.76 -25.47 15.13
N ARG A 889 5.09 -25.37 15.09
CA ARG A 889 5.93 -26.26 14.26
C ARG A 889 5.73 -27.75 14.58
N GLU A 890 5.66 -28.11 15.86
CA GLU A 890 5.41 -29.50 16.29
C GLU A 890 4.04 -30.00 15.78
N LEU A 891 2.97 -29.22 15.96
CA LEU A 891 1.62 -29.59 15.56
C LEU A 891 1.46 -29.65 14.04
N GLN A 892 2.06 -28.70 13.32
CA GLN A 892 2.07 -28.67 11.86
C GLN A 892 2.81 -29.87 11.28
N ALA A 893 3.99 -30.18 11.81
CA ALA A 893 4.75 -31.37 11.42
C ALA A 893 4.00 -32.67 11.73
N THR A 894 3.32 -32.73 12.87
CA THR A 894 2.51 -33.90 13.25
C THR A 894 1.36 -34.11 12.26
N ALA A 895 0.62 -33.07 11.90
CA ALA A 895 -0.48 -33.17 10.92
C ALA A 895 0.02 -33.63 9.54
N LEU A 896 1.17 -33.12 9.08
CA LEU A 896 1.78 -33.55 7.81
C LEU A 896 2.26 -35.00 7.86
N ALA A 897 2.85 -35.43 8.97
CA ALA A 897 3.29 -36.80 9.20
C ALA A 897 2.10 -37.77 9.13
N GLU A 898 0.97 -37.43 9.77
CA GLU A 898 -0.26 -38.22 9.73
C GLU A 898 -0.79 -38.40 8.29
N ILE A 899 -0.81 -37.32 7.49
CA ILE A 899 -1.22 -37.37 6.07
C ILE A 899 -0.31 -38.31 5.28
N MET A 900 1.01 -38.19 5.44
CA MET A 900 1.97 -39.04 4.74
C MET A 900 1.86 -40.50 5.20
N ALA A 901 1.74 -40.77 6.49
CA ALA A 901 1.65 -42.12 7.04
C ALA A 901 0.37 -42.85 6.62
N ALA A 902 -0.75 -42.13 6.50
CA ALA A 902 -2.03 -42.67 6.06
C ALA A 902 -2.05 -43.10 4.58
N SER A 903 -1.14 -42.58 3.76
CA SER A 903 -1.13 -42.83 2.32
C SER A 903 -0.61 -44.21 1.96
N THR A 904 -1.39 -45.00 1.23
CA THR A 904 -0.95 -46.26 0.62
C THR A 904 -0.20 -46.07 -0.70
N ARG A 905 -0.12 -44.82 -1.20
CA ARG A 905 0.55 -44.46 -2.45
C ARG A 905 2.02 -44.16 -2.19
N PRO A 906 2.88 -44.18 -3.21
CA PRO A 906 4.16 -43.48 -3.15
C PRO A 906 3.97 -42.02 -2.75
N VAL A 907 4.92 -41.49 -1.98
CA VAL A 907 4.87 -40.15 -1.41
C VAL A 907 6.10 -39.37 -1.85
N ILE A 908 5.90 -38.12 -2.25
CA ILE A 908 6.93 -37.09 -2.40
C ILE A 908 6.49 -35.89 -1.57
N PHE A 909 7.28 -35.49 -0.59
CA PHE A 909 7.06 -34.31 0.22
C PHE A 909 8.06 -33.23 -0.19
N LEU A 910 7.56 -32.00 -0.37
CA LEU A 910 8.32 -30.81 -0.75
C LEU A 910 7.95 -29.71 0.24
N GLY A 911 8.81 -29.39 1.20
CA GLY A 911 8.39 -28.48 2.27
C GLY A 911 9.47 -27.63 2.89
N TYR A 912 9.02 -26.53 3.49
CA TYR A 912 9.80 -25.65 4.35
C TYR A 912 9.44 -25.97 5.81
N VAL A 913 10.39 -26.53 6.56
CA VAL A 913 10.13 -27.29 7.80
C VAL A 913 10.84 -26.70 9.04
N VAL A 914 11.76 -25.75 8.86
CA VAL A 914 12.54 -25.06 9.93
C VAL A 914 13.00 -26.03 11.03
N SER A 915 13.96 -26.88 10.70
CA SER A 915 14.50 -27.91 11.60
C SER A 915 15.90 -28.28 11.15
N LYS A 916 16.76 -28.80 12.04
CA LYS A 916 18.00 -29.46 11.61
C LYS A 916 17.74 -30.93 11.27
N PRO A 917 18.53 -31.53 10.38
CA PRO A 917 18.52 -32.96 10.14
C PRO A 917 18.82 -33.74 11.43
N HIS A 918 18.17 -34.90 11.59
CA HIS A 918 18.28 -35.81 12.74
C HIS A 918 17.77 -35.28 14.09
N GLU A 919 17.17 -34.09 14.16
CA GLU A 919 16.57 -33.65 15.41
C GLU A 919 15.34 -34.50 15.77
N PRO A 920 15.30 -35.11 16.96
CA PRO A 920 14.18 -35.94 17.39
C PRO A 920 12.98 -35.07 17.76
N ARG A 921 11.81 -35.70 17.95
CA ARG A 921 10.64 -35.07 18.56
C ARG A 921 11.05 -34.30 19.83
N PRO A 922 10.57 -33.05 20.05
CA PRO A 922 9.48 -32.35 19.36
C PRO A 922 9.87 -31.61 18.06
N SER A 923 11.12 -31.70 17.59
CA SER A 923 11.52 -31.02 16.36
C SER A 923 10.81 -31.62 15.13
N PRO A 924 10.45 -30.78 14.14
CA PRO A 924 9.74 -31.22 12.94
C PRO A 924 10.39 -32.37 12.16
N TYR A 925 11.73 -32.42 12.08
CA TYR A 925 12.43 -33.44 11.29
C TYR A 925 12.10 -34.87 11.76
N GLY A 926 12.30 -35.17 13.04
CA GLY A 926 12.03 -36.50 13.60
C GLY A 926 10.56 -36.90 13.45
N ILE A 927 9.64 -35.96 13.64
CA ILE A 927 8.20 -36.22 13.45
C ILE A 927 7.90 -36.60 11.99
N LEU A 928 8.35 -35.79 11.03
CA LEU A 928 8.05 -36.03 9.61
C LEU A 928 8.69 -37.32 9.09
N VAL A 929 9.93 -37.61 9.47
CA VAL A 929 10.66 -38.79 8.99
C VAL A 929 10.17 -40.07 9.69
N ASP A 930 10.17 -40.08 11.03
CA ASP A 930 9.89 -41.29 11.80
C ASP A 930 8.39 -41.62 11.82
N GLU A 931 7.54 -40.62 12.11
CA GLU A 931 6.09 -40.80 12.21
C GLU A 931 5.40 -40.73 10.84
N GLY A 932 5.94 -39.95 9.89
CA GLY A 932 5.44 -39.90 8.50
C GLY A 932 5.84 -41.12 7.66
N HIS A 933 6.77 -41.94 8.17
CA HIS A 933 7.32 -43.13 7.52
C HIS A 933 7.87 -42.80 6.12
N VAL A 934 8.75 -41.81 6.04
CA VAL A 934 9.38 -41.37 4.77
C VAL A 934 10.89 -41.34 4.92
N HIS A 935 11.60 -41.34 3.79
CA HIS A 935 13.04 -41.21 3.74
C HIS A 935 13.44 -39.77 3.41
N ASP A 936 14.51 -39.30 4.05
CA ASP A 936 15.17 -38.06 3.66
C ASP A 936 15.84 -38.18 2.28
N VAL A 937 15.66 -37.17 1.42
CA VAL A 937 16.37 -37.06 0.14
C VAL A 937 17.89 -37.15 0.29
N ASP A 938 18.46 -36.75 1.43
CA ASP A 938 19.87 -36.99 1.74
C ASP A 938 20.16 -36.80 3.24
N ARG A 939 20.12 -37.86 4.03
CA ARG A 939 20.36 -37.76 5.49
C ARG A 939 21.77 -37.29 5.86
N ASP A 940 22.73 -37.33 4.94
CA ASP A 940 24.11 -36.91 5.19
C ASP A 940 24.32 -35.40 4.89
N ASP A 941 23.33 -34.74 4.29
CA ASP A 941 23.30 -33.28 4.11
C ASP A 941 22.86 -32.59 5.41
N LEU A 942 23.85 -32.34 6.29
CA LEU A 942 23.68 -31.74 7.60
C LEU A 942 23.56 -30.20 7.59
N ASP A 943 23.79 -29.56 6.43
CA ASP A 943 23.78 -28.09 6.26
C ASP A 943 22.43 -27.58 5.75
N ARG A 944 21.35 -28.29 6.10
CA ARG A 944 19.96 -27.90 5.79
C ARG A 944 19.28 -27.34 7.02
N TRP A 945 18.40 -26.38 6.77
CA TRP A 945 17.65 -25.69 7.82
C TRP A 945 16.17 -25.56 7.46
N CYS A 946 15.85 -24.97 6.30
CA CYS A 946 14.47 -24.68 5.94
C CYS A 946 13.86 -25.67 4.95
N GLU A 947 14.47 -25.88 3.78
CA GLU A 947 13.88 -26.69 2.70
C GLU A 947 14.25 -28.17 2.82
N TYR A 948 13.25 -29.03 2.62
CA TYR A 948 13.37 -30.48 2.68
C TYR A 948 12.57 -31.17 1.57
N ILE A 949 13.14 -32.26 1.07
CA ILE A 949 12.45 -33.21 0.20
C ILE A 949 12.45 -34.57 0.90
N PHE A 950 11.27 -35.15 1.12
CA PHE A 950 11.14 -36.52 1.63
C PHE A 950 10.42 -37.41 0.64
N PHE A 951 10.64 -38.72 0.71
CA PHE A 951 10.04 -39.66 -0.24
C PHE A 951 9.79 -41.04 0.36
N ARG A 952 8.76 -41.74 -0.16
CA ARG A 952 8.51 -43.17 0.07
C ARG A 952 7.96 -43.80 -1.21
N GLY A 953 8.30 -45.04 -1.51
CA GLY A 953 7.69 -45.74 -2.65
C GLY A 953 8.14 -45.23 -4.04
N VAL A 954 9.26 -44.50 -4.11
CA VAL A 954 9.94 -44.10 -5.35
C VAL A 954 11.45 -44.29 -5.21
N HIS A 955 12.18 -44.40 -6.32
CA HIS A 955 13.64 -44.54 -6.29
C HIS A 955 14.33 -43.20 -6.56
N ARG A 956 14.92 -42.58 -5.54
CA ARG A 956 15.77 -41.39 -5.73
C ARG A 956 17.02 -41.76 -6.53
N THR A 957 17.26 -41.09 -7.66
CA THR A 957 18.45 -41.27 -8.49
C THR A 957 19.42 -40.11 -8.41
N ALA A 958 18.95 -38.91 -8.04
CA ALA A 958 19.81 -37.75 -7.85
C ALA A 958 19.22 -36.70 -6.89
N TYR A 959 20.07 -35.85 -6.34
CA TYR A 959 19.75 -34.73 -5.44
C TYR A 959 20.71 -33.57 -5.72
N ALA A 960 20.23 -32.32 -5.73
CA ALA A 960 21.05 -31.14 -5.96
C ALA A 960 20.53 -29.92 -5.20
N ARG A 961 21.46 -29.02 -4.82
CA ARG A 961 21.17 -27.70 -4.24
C ARG A 961 21.71 -26.62 -5.16
N LEU A 962 20.85 -25.76 -5.68
CA LEU A 962 21.26 -24.63 -6.53
C LEU A 962 21.32 -23.35 -5.72
N SER A 963 22.39 -22.59 -5.90
CA SER A 963 22.56 -21.32 -5.21
C SER A 963 21.44 -20.34 -5.59
N ARG A 964 21.12 -19.42 -4.68
CA ARG A 964 20.08 -18.38 -4.86
C ARG A 964 20.27 -17.47 -6.09
N GLY A 965 21.52 -17.36 -6.56
CA GLY A 965 21.89 -16.56 -7.72
C GLY A 965 21.36 -15.13 -7.67
N ILE A 966 20.66 -14.71 -8.72
CA ILE A 966 20.11 -13.36 -8.88
C ILE A 966 18.57 -13.30 -8.82
N ILE A 967 17.91 -14.45 -8.65
CA ILE A 967 16.44 -14.55 -8.83
C ILE A 967 15.69 -14.28 -7.52
N THR A 968 16.23 -14.75 -6.40
CA THR A 968 15.63 -14.63 -5.07
C THR A 968 16.73 -14.72 -3.99
N ASP A 969 16.36 -14.69 -2.72
CA ASP A 969 17.24 -14.73 -1.56
C ASP A 969 17.53 -16.14 -1.04
N THR A 970 16.68 -17.11 -1.40
CA THR A 970 16.81 -18.54 -1.04
C THR A 970 17.41 -19.39 -2.17
N GLU A 971 18.02 -20.50 -1.77
CA GLU A 971 18.42 -21.56 -2.70
C GLU A 971 17.22 -22.36 -3.23
N THR A 972 17.46 -23.22 -4.22
CA THR A 972 16.45 -24.20 -4.68
C THR A 972 16.97 -25.61 -4.43
N GLN A 973 16.18 -26.46 -3.79
CA GLN A 973 16.49 -27.89 -3.65
C GLN A 973 15.74 -28.74 -4.66
N LEU A 974 16.46 -29.68 -5.29
CA LEU A 974 15.96 -30.53 -6.37
C LEU A 974 16.25 -32.00 -6.10
N ALA A 975 15.31 -32.87 -6.43
CA ALA A 975 15.48 -34.32 -6.40
C ALA A 975 14.99 -34.95 -7.70
N GLN A 976 15.63 -36.03 -8.10
CA GLN A 976 15.21 -36.84 -9.23
C GLN A 976 14.80 -38.23 -8.74
N PHE A 977 13.63 -38.68 -9.18
CA PHE A 977 13.03 -39.95 -8.83
C PHE A 977 12.73 -40.77 -10.08
N LEU A 978 12.92 -42.07 -9.98
CA LEU A 978 12.40 -43.05 -10.91
C LEU A 978 11.11 -43.63 -10.33
N VAL A 979 10.02 -43.51 -11.08
CA VAL A 979 8.68 -43.92 -10.63
C VAL A 979 8.43 -45.38 -10.99
N PRO A 980 8.23 -46.27 -10.00
CA PRO A 980 7.97 -47.67 -10.26
C PRO A 980 6.63 -47.86 -11.00
N PRO A 981 6.49 -48.91 -11.83
CA PRO A 981 5.20 -49.31 -12.37
C PRO A 981 4.18 -49.65 -11.26
N PRO A 982 2.87 -49.53 -11.53
CA PRO A 982 1.85 -49.89 -10.55
C PRO A 982 2.03 -51.33 -10.03
N GLY A 983 2.04 -51.50 -8.71
CA GLY A 983 2.19 -52.80 -8.05
C GLY A 983 3.62 -53.32 -7.90
N ALA A 984 4.64 -52.61 -8.40
CA ALA A 984 6.04 -53.00 -8.16
C ALA A 984 6.41 -52.84 -6.67
N ARG A 985 7.14 -53.83 -6.14
CA ARG A 985 7.65 -53.80 -4.76
C ARG A 985 8.95 -53.04 -4.70
N ILE A 986 9.16 -52.34 -3.60
CA ILE A 986 10.40 -51.59 -3.40
C ILE A 986 10.98 -51.90 -2.03
N ASP A 987 12.29 -52.11 -1.99
CA ASP A 987 13.03 -52.29 -0.74
C ASP A 987 13.25 -50.94 -0.05
N ASP A 988 12.50 -50.70 1.04
CA ASP A 988 12.60 -49.50 1.88
C ASP A 988 13.70 -49.59 2.96
N ALA A 989 14.54 -50.64 2.95
CA ALA A 989 15.67 -50.71 3.86
C ALA A 989 16.64 -49.51 3.62
N PRO A 990 17.11 -48.82 4.68
CA PRO A 990 18.06 -47.71 4.53
C PRO A 990 19.32 -48.08 3.75
N ALA A 991 19.81 -49.31 3.87
CA ALA A 991 20.96 -49.79 3.11
C ALA A 991 20.71 -49.77 1.58
N ALA A 992 19.48 -50.02 1.13
CA ALA A 992 19.10 -49.95 -0.27
C ALA A 992 18.86 -48.51 -0.74
N ARG A 993 18.33 -47.65 0.14
CA ARG A 993 17.90 -46.28 -0.18
C ARG A 993 19.03 -45.25 -0.24
N TYR A 994 20.19 -45.48 0.38
CA TYR A 994 21.26 -44.48 0.51
C TYR A 994 22.57 -44.86 -0.20
N MET A 995 22.54 -45.77 -1.18
CA MET A 995 23.73 -46.12 -1.97
C MET A 995 24.11 -45.03 -2.97
N ARG A 996 25.30 -44.43 -2.81
CA ARG A 996 25.85 -43.45 -3.75
C ARG A 996 26.26 -44.09 -5.08
N SER A 997 26.22 -43.30 -6.14
CA SER A 997 26.74 -43.61 -7.46
C SER A 997 27.52 -42.41 -8.01
N GLN A 998 28.19 -42.61 -9.14
CA GLN A 998 28.73 -41.54 -9.96
C GLN A 998 27.83 -41.34 -11.18
N LYS A 999 27.77 -40.12 -11.72
CA LYS A 999 26.93 -39.84 -12.88
C LYS A 999 27.36 -40.67 -14.10
N GLU A 1000 28.65 -40.94 -14.26
CA GLU A 1000 29.22 -41.73 -15.35
C GLU A 1000 28.77 -43.20 -15.34
N LEU A 1001 28.23 -43.67 -14.21
CA LEU A 1001 27.66 -45.01 -14.06
C LEU A 1001 26.14 -45.02 -14.28
N LEU A 1002 25.55 -43.86 -14.56
CA LEU A 1002 24.13 -43.71 -14.89
C LEU A 1002 24.00 -43.27 -16.35
N PRO A 1003 22.92 -43.68 -17.03
CA PRO A 1003 22.60 -43.15 -18.35
C PRO A 1003 22.52 -41.61 -18.37
N GLU A 1004 22.80 -41.01 -19.53
CA GLU A 1004 22.86 -39.54 -19.68
C GLU A 1004 21.53 -38.87 -19.34
N GLU A 1005 20.40 -39.57 -19.46
CA GLU A 1005 19.08 -39.06 -19.08
C GLU A 1005 18.92 -38.79 -17.58
N HIS A 1006 19.81 -39.34 -16.74
CA HIS A 1006 19.84 -39.02 -15.32
C HIS A 1006 20.69 -37.78 -15.01
N TRP A 1007 21.48 -37.28 -15.97
CA TRP A 1007 22.42 -36.20 -15.72
C TRP A 1007 21.69 -34.87 -15.59
N PHE A 1008 22.07 -34.12 -14.57
CA PHE A 1008 21.66 -32.74 -14.42
C PHE A 1008 22.48 -31.83 -15.35
N PRO A 1009 21.96 -30.65 -15.74
CA PRO A 1009 22.58 -29.78 -16.73
C PRO A 1009 24.03 -29.40 -16.39
N MET A 1010 24.93 -29.64 -17.33
CA MET A 1010 26.37 -29.41 -17.15
C MET A 1010 26.74 -27.91 -17.05
N ALA A 1011 25.90 -27.02 -17.59
CA ALA A 1011 26.13 -25.57 -17.59
C ALA A 1011 26.13 -24.92 -16.18
N TYR A 1012 25.62 -25.62 -15.18
CA TYR A 1012 25.53 -25.15 -13.79
C TYR A 1012 26.69 -25.60 -12.90
N TYR A 1013 27.65 -26.36 -13.44
CA TYR A 1013 28.90 -26.67 -12.77
C TYR A 1013 29.77 -25.40 -12.75
N GLY A 1014 29.83 -24.74 -11.59
CA GLY A 1014 30.49 -23.47 -11.38
C GLY A 1014 30.81 -23.25 -9.89
N ASP A 1015 31.14 -22.02 -9.53
CA ASP A 1015 31.39 -21.64 -8.13
C ASP A 1015 31.01 -20.17 -7.91
N GLU A 1016 31.14 -19.67 -6.67
CA GLU A 1016 30.79 -18.29 -6.32
C GLU A 1016 31.59 -17.23 -7.11
N ARG A 1017 32.79 -17.56 -7.59
CA ARG A 1017 33.66 -16.63 -8.34
C ARG A 1017 33.40 -16.67 -9.84
N ARG A 1018 33.21 -17.87 -10.40
CA ARG A 1018 32.98 -18.10 -11.84
C ARG A 1018 31.51 -17.95 -12.21
N GLY A 1019 30.61 -18.11 -11.23
CA GLY A 1019 29.19 -18.27 -11.43
C GLY A 1019 28.86 -19.58 -12.18
N GLY A 1020 27.57 -19.81 -12.40
CA GLY A 1020 27.08 -20.71 -13.45
C GLY A 1020 26.13 -19.94 -14.35
N VAL A 1021 24.95 -20.49 -14.63
CA VAL A 1021 23.95 -19.82 -15.48
C VAL A 1021 23.26 -18.70 -14.68
N ASN A 1022 23.40 -17.45 -15.13
CA ASN A 1022 22.83 -16.26 -14.46
C ASN A 1022 23.24 -16.15 -12.96
N GLY A 1023 24.45 -16.62 -12.61
CA GLY A 1023 24.93 -16.63 -11.24
C GLY A 1023 24.46 -17.82 -10.39
N HIS A 1024 23.60 -18.70 -10.91
CA HIS A 1024 23.23 -19.96 -10.26
C HIS A 1024 24.22 -21.06 -10.58
N PHE A 1025 24.60 -21.85 -9.57
CA PHE A 1025 25.48 -23.00 -9.71
C PHE A 1025 25.14 -24.06 -8.67
N TYR A 1026 25.59 -25.30 -8.87
CA TYR A 1026 25.47 -26.34 -7.85
C TYR A 1026 26.37 -25.98 -6.66
N HIS A 1027 25.75 -25.70 -5.51
CA HIS A 1027 26.47 -25.28 -4.31
C HIS A 1027 26.31 -26.32 -3.19
N VAL A 1028 27.01 -26.11 -2.08
CA VAL A 1028 27.24 -27.10 -1.00
C VAL A 1028 28.11 -28.28 -1.42
N PHE A 1029 27.73 -29.00 -2.47
CA PHE A 1029 28.48 -30.18 -2.96
C PHE A 1029 29.35 -29.89 -4.19
N GLY A 1030 29.12 -28.77 -4.88
CA GLY A 1030 29.77 -28.45 -6.17
C GLY A 1030 29.30 -29.31 -7.35
N THR A 1031 28.45 -30.31 -7.10
CA THR A 1031 27.86 -31.22 -8.08
C THR A 1031 26.54 -31.79 -7.53
N PRO A 1032 25.59 -32.17 -8.38
CA PRO A 1032 24.51 -33.07 -7.99
C PRO A 1032 25.09 -34.38 -7.44
N LEU A 1033 24.42 -34.91 -6.42
CA LEU A 1033 24.71 -36.20 -5.83
C LEU A 1033 23.86 -37.26 -6.53
N TYR A 1034 24.49 -38.38 -6.90
CA TYR A 1034 23.86 -39.46 -7.65
C TYR A 1034 23.76 -40.73 -6.81
N TYR A 1035 22.75 -41.54 -7.10
CA TYR A 1035 22.42 -42.74 -6.34
C TYR A 1035 22.24 -43.94 -7.25
N ARG A 1036 22.53 -45.13 -6.71
CA ARG A 1036 22.50 -46.37 -7.48
C ARG A 1036 21.06 -46.75 -7.81
N ILE A 1037 20.83 -47.10 -9.08
CA ILE A 1037 19.58 -47.69 -9.54
C ILE A 1037 19.56 -49.19 -9.15
N PRO A 1038 18.48 -49.72 -8.56
CA PRO A 1038 18.36 -51.16 -8.28
C PRO A 1038 18.45 -52.01 -9.56
N ALA A 1039 19.03 -53.20 -9.46
CA ALA A 1039 19.28 -54.08 -10.61
C ALA A 1039 18.01 -54.78 -11.15
N ASP A 1040 16.92 -54.72 -10.38
CA ASP A 1040 15.69 -55.50 -10.52
C ASP A 1040 14.52 -54.69 -11.10
N LEU A 1041 14.78 -53.46 -11.58
CA LEU A 1041 13.84 -52.73 -12.41
C LEU A 1041 13.81 -53.40 -13.80
N PRO A 1042 12.63 -53.80 -14.32
CA PRO A 1042 12.57 -54.47 -15.62
C PRO A 1042 13.23 -53.57 -16.67
N ALA A 1043 14.24 -54.14 -17.33
CA ALA A 1043 14.97 -53.48 -18.40
C ALA A 1043 14.00 -52.93 -19.45
N GLU A 1044 14.30 -51.72 -19.92
CA GLU A 1044 13.65 -51.10 -21.07
C GLU A 1044 13.56 -52.12 -22.23
N GLY A 1045 12.35 -52.25 -22.78
CA GLY A 1045 12.10 -52.97 -24.03
C GLY A 1045 11.45 -54.34 -23.90
N ASN A 1046 10.11 -54.38 -23.84
CA ASN A 1046 9.24 -55.33 -24.56
C ASN A 1046 7.74 -55.16 -24.26
N ALA A 1047 7.24 -53.92 -24.18
CA ALA A 1047 5.79 -53.68 -24.10
C ALA A 1047 5.07 -53.76 -25.47
N THR A 1048 5.77 -54.12 -26.55
CA THR A 1048 5.21 -54.26 -27.91
C THR A 1048 4.98 -55.70 -28.36
N GLN A 1049 5.13 -56.70 -27.49
CA GLN A 1049 4.85 -58.11 -27.85
C GLN A 1049 3.73 -58.80 -27.06
N SER A 1050 3.27 -58.28 -25.91
CA SER A 1050 2.15 -58.92 -25.19
C SER A 1050 0.77 -58.32 -25.46
N ALA A 1051 0.69 -57.23 -26.23
CA ALA A 1051 -0.60 -56.67 -26.69
C ALA A 1051 -1.08 -57.27 -28.03
N ALA A 1052 -0.19 -57.95 -28.77
CA ALA A 1052 -0.57 -58.62 -30.02
C ALA A 1052 -1.15 -60.03 -29.81
N ASP A 1053 -0.90 -60.65 -28.65
CA ASP A 1053 -1.41 -61.99 -28.33
C ASP A 1053 -2.65 -61.97 -27.42
N ALA A 1054 -3.07 -60.80 -26.92
CA ALA A 1054 -4.30 -60.63 -26.13
C ALA A 1054 -5.51 -60.15 -26.95
N ASP A 1055 -5.29 -59.66 -28.18
CA ASP A 1055 -6.34 -59.21 -29.11
C ASP A 1055 -6.76 -60.31 -30.12
N ALA A 1056 -6.18 -61.52 -30.03
CA ALA A 1056 -6.46 -62.64 -30.93
C ALA A 1056 -7.52 -63.63 -30.39
N ASP A 1057 -7.86 -63.57 -29.09
CA ASP A 1057 -8.76 -64.54 -28.44
C ASP A 1057 -10.16 -63.98 -28.08
N ASP A 1058 -10.48 -62.73 -28.42
CA ASP A 1058 -11.81 -62.11 -28.11
C ASP A 1058 -12.64 -61.73 -29.35
N VAL A 1059 -12.34 -62.31 -30.52
CA VAL A 1059 -13.08 -62.07 -31.78
C VAL A 1059 -14.05 -63.21 -32.14
N ASP A 1060 -14.05 -64.35 -31.43
CA ASP A 1060 -14.87 -65.52 -31.81
C ASP A 1060 -16.08 -65.83 -30.91
N ALA A 1061 -16.54 -64.85 -30.11
CA ALA A 1061 -17.72 -65.03 -29.25
C ALA A 1061 -18.70 -63.84 -29.30
N ARG A 1062 -19.13 -63.44 -30.51
CA ARG A 1062 -20.41 -62.74 -30.77
C ARG A 1062 -20.73 -62.71 -32.27
N ALA A 1063 -21.28 -63.83 -32.75
CA ALA A 1063 -22.17 -63.91 -33.91
C ALA A 1063 -23.57 -64.29 -33.43
#